data_AF-A0A816EKQ7-F1
#
_entry.id   AF-A0A816EKQ7-F1
#
_cell.length_a   1.000
_cell.length_b   1.000
_cell.length_c   1.000
_cell.angle_alpha   90.00
_cell.angle_beta   90.00
_cell.angle_gamma   90.00
#
_symmetry.space_group_name_H-M   'P 1'
#
loop_
_entity.id
_entity.type
_entity.pdbx_description
1 polymer ?
#
loop_
_entity_poly.entity_id
_entity_poly.type
_entity_poly.pdbx_seq_one_letter_code
_entity_poly.pdbx_strand_id
1 'polypeptide(L)'
;NFGDVHSKEQNILTTYENDIHDLWKEVYRLDENPGFTYDPSRNICAKITSESQKSRRLDRYLIHTLYNLSYSIENLSMIAIDTIPIDNNQQINLSDHYALDLIINFRARSISHRSALVILPTIDTWPIIDSFCGYYDSSINYWGSHINLLWPFYNLTDCQDDHEEILLKLRLLLCQYSLFSIKINEIDSFIENNVSFLKCDEQSTNRVKELRERIAQIFPQCLKNNRNTYYPHMTVAQFDSHEEFNQAKPSLVLNESFKFPVQYLYILQRPHDNDTTPFHIAHQIPIGHILQSINYKQLNSVHIKLQEFFQVMNLYETNQSYKRKQKKFEQLSTCFQQIFNEDTLHCFTHSFLPYGSFRIGINGQDVDTIFLLNEIESMNNETTFDETLRQLKHDPNALNKYIVNILETQINENFKDEIIYCMKIEALFPIISILFTDQTKVEIFVQIELNHEHKVENDSHLSRSIHGVHDMERLLVHVRSPPIFQHLLTYIRTWAQHNGLYGQVYGYLSGYAWAILCAHICHQYLSSIKSLLSIEEFSIDEFFSLVKHFFATFAQFNWSTDEFSLYPKSHDRISSSEKLLVYQRGSMRILSPSPPFHNAARSTKKSTRDLIIQGFQRVVRLLDSIETITTEDKLNGLKEIIKFNKTFPNEKMKSIVQFTISSENTNELDSWIGWIKSRLSFFFSDCEETCHYTFQSQNAIEYQSNKNEARYAIAFHVQPTILQQCQQFTICLQKLSVQLNSFSNRTQSMKFDLKIMSIDNWKLEQMKHSDR
;
A
#
# COMPACT_ATOMS: atom_id res chain seq x y z
N ASN A 1 12.40 0.34 53.09
CA ASN A 1 13.69 -0.16 52.58
C ASN A 1 13.47 -1.31 51.64
N PHE A 2 13.22 -1.05 50.36
CA PHE A 2 13.43 -2.05 49.32
C PHE A 2 13.86 -1.28 48.07
N GLY A 3 15.16 -1.35 47.78
CA GLY A 3 15.79 -0.67 46.65
C GLY A 3 15.29 -1.20 45.30
N ASP A 4 16.05 -0.89 44.27
CA ASP A 4 15.78 -1.08 42.85
C ASP A 4 15.72 -2.56 42.38
N VAL A 5 15.45 -3.52 43.27
CA VAL A 5 15.42 -4.95 43.02
C VAL A 5 13.99 -5.50 43.18
N HIS A 6 13.19 -5.42 42.11
CA HIS A 6 11.84 -5.98 42.04
C HIS A 6 11.77 -7.24 41.16
N SER A 7 12.18 -8.39 41.70
CA SER A 7 12.08 -9.68 40.99
C SER A 7 10.64 -10.21 40.84
N LYS A 8 9.71 -9.77 41.70
CA LYS A 8 8.30 -10.22 41.66
C LYS A 8 7.51 -9.63 40.49
N GLU A 9 7.84 -8.42 40.05
CA GLU A 9 7.13 -7.73 38.97
C GLU A 9 7.47 -8.31 37.60
N GLN A 10 8.74 -8.67 37.37
CA GLN A 10 9.19 -9.33 36.14
C GLN A 10 8.46 -10.64 35.86
N ASN A 11 8.15 -11.42 36.91
CA ASN A 11 7.40 -12.67 36.77
C ASN A 11 5.92 -12.46 36.37
N ILE A 12 5.29 -11.36 36.82
CA ILE A 12 3.91 -11.05 36.44
C ILE A 12 3.87 -10.52 35.00
N LEU A 13 4.81 -9.64 34.63
CA LEU A 13 4.91 -9.10 33.28
C LEU A 13 5.18 -10.18 32.23
N THR A 14 6.06 -11.15 32.53
CA THR A 14 6.31 -12.30 31.64
C THR A 14 5.12 -13.24 31.51
N THR A 15 4.25 -13.33 32.53
CA THR A 15 3.05 -14.19 32.47
C THR A 15 1.96 -13.65 31.53
N TYR A 16 1.90 -12.32 31.32
CA TYR A 16 0.86 -11.64 30.55
C TYR A 16 1.43 -10.74 29.43
N GLU A 17 2.66 -11.00 28.98
CA GLU A 17 3.42 -10.11 28.10
C GLU A 17 2.74 -9.85 26.75
N ASN A 18 1.92 -10.79 26.29
CA ASN A 18 1.18 -10.68 25.04
C ASN A 18 -0.16 -9.94 25.18
N ASP A 19 -0.69 -9.78 26.40
CA ASP A 19 -2.03 -9.22 26.64
C ASP A 19 -1.99 -7.85 27.36
N ILE A 20 -0.82 -7.45 27.87
CA ILE A 20 -0.61 -6.20 28.59
C ILE A 20 0.32 -5.28 27.81
N HIS A 21 -0.18 -4.09 27.47
CA HIS A 21 0.58 -3.05 26.79
C HIS A 21 1.08 -2.00 27.78
N ASP A 22 2.36 -1.63 27.65
CA ASP A 22 2.98 -0.55 28.40
C ASP A 22 2.74 0.79 27.70
N LEU A 23 1.84 1.60 28.25
CA LEU A 23 1.36 2.82 27.61
C LEU A 23 2.48 3.83 27.35
N TRP A 24 3.54 3.82 28.16
CA TRP A 24 4.68 4.71 27.93
C TRP A 24 5.42 4.35 26.64
N LYS A 25 5.53 3.05 26.33
CA LYS A 25 6.16 2.56 25.09
C LYS A 25 5.31 2.84 23.85
N GLU A 26 4.01 3.10 24.04
CA GLU A 26 3.11 3.50 22.95
C GLU A 26 3.25 4.97 22.59
N VAL A 27 3.60 5.82 23.55
CA VAL A 27 3.75 7.28 23.36
C VAL A 27 5.19 7.68 23.11
N TYR A 28 6.14 7.01 23.77
CA TYR A 28 7.54 7.37 23.78
C TYR A 28 8.44 6.18 23.44
N ARG A 29 9.48 6.44 22.65
CA ARG A 29 10.58 5.49 22.49
C ARG A 29 11.50 5.56 23.70
N LEU A 30 11.92 4.40 24.20
CA LEU A 30 12.69 4.31 25.45
C LEU A 30 14.14 4.79 25.33
N ASP A 31 14.68 4.88 24.13
CA ASP A 31 16.00 5.43 23.86
C ASP A 31 16.02 6.97 24.00
N GLU A 32 14.97 7.65 23.53
CA GLU A 32 14.84 9.10 23.61
C GLU A 32 14.25 9.55 24.95
N ASN A 33 13.18 8.90 25.38
CA ASN A 33 12.51 9.16 26.65
C ASN A 33 12.28 7.83 27.37
N PRO A 34 13.30 7.34 28.10
CA PRO A 34 13.22 6.09 28.82
C PRO A 34 12.15 6.10 29.91
N GLY A 35 11.54 7.24 30.25
CA GLY A 35 10.48 7.29 31.25
C GLY A 35 10.94 6.83 32.63
N PHE A 36 12.20 7.08 32.98
CA PHE A 36 12.75 6.71 34.29
C PHE A 36 12.05 7.49 35.39
N THR A 37 11.01 6.86 35.96
CA THR A 37 10.30 7.36 37.12
C THR A 37 11.18 7.31 38.38
N TYR A 38 12.20 6.45 38.39
CA TYR A 38 13.26 6.45 39.40
C TYR A 38 14.62 6.67 38.74
N ASP A 39 15.22 7.86 38.91
CA ASP A 39 16.45 8.23 38.22
C ASP A 39 17.52 8.83 39.16
N PRO A 40 18.39 8.01 39.77
CA PRO A 40 19.48 8.47 40.64
C PRO A 40 20.48 9.44 39.97
N SER A 41 20.51 9.50 38.64
CA SER A 41 21.40 10.41 37.90
C SER A 41 20.87 11.84 37.85
N ARG A 42 19.55 12.03 37.98
CA ARG A 42 18.86 13.33 37.87
C ARG A 42 18.05 13.72 39.11
N ASN A 43 17.67 12.76 39.94
CA ASN A 43 16.88 12.95 41.14
C ASN A 43 17.73 12.74 42.40
N ILE A 44 17.87 13.78 43.23
CA ILE A 44 18.70 13.76 44.44
C ILE A 44 18.14 12.80 45.49
N CYS A 45 16.82 12.77 45.66
CA CYS A 45 16.16 11.85 46.59
C CYS A 45 16.41 10.39 46.15
N ALA A 46 16.25 10.09 44.86
CA ALA A 46 16.56 8.77 44.30
C ALA A 46 18.03 8.39 44.50
N LYS A 47 18.94 9.36 44.32
CA LYS A 47 20.37 9.14 44.54
C LYS A 47 20.68 8.74 45.99
N ILE A 48 20.00 9.34 46.95
CA ILE A 48 20.16 9.04 48.38
C ILE A 48 19.55 7.69 48.74
N THR A 49 18.40 7.34 48.14
CA THR A 49 17.66 6.11 48.46
C THR A 49 18.12 4.88 47.67
N SER A 50 18.89 5.05 46.59
CA SER A 50 19.29 3.95 45.69
C SER A 50 20.54 3.20 46.17
N GLU A 51 20.42 1.87 46.27
CA GLU A 51 21.56 0.97 46.55
C GLU A 51 22.39 0.68 45.28
N SER A 52 21.74 0.51 44.14
CA SER A 52 22.39 0.17 42.86
C SER A 52 22.82 1.37 42.01
N GLN A 53 22.30 2.57 42.29
CA GLN A 53 22.51 3.78 41.47
C GLN A 53 22.07 3.63 40.00
N LYS A 54 21.16 2.70 39.69
CA LYS A 54 20.63 2.48 38.33
C LYS A 54 19.28 3.15 38.15
N SER A 55 19.12 3.88 37.04
CA SER A 55 17.83 4.46 36.64
C SER A 55 16.88 3.37 36.15
N ARG A 56 15.62 3.43 36.57
CA ARG A 56 14.60 2.42 36.27
C ARG A 56 13.22 3.06 36.08
N ARG A 57 12.39 2.39 35.29
CA ARG A 57 10.96 2.67 35.16
C ARG A 57 10.20 1.83 36.18
N LEU A 58 10.09 2.32 37.41
CA LEU A 58 9.42 1.58 38.48
C LEU A 58 7.92 1.81 38.45
N ASP A 59 7.47 3.06 38.23
CA ASP A 59 6.06 3.38 38.01
C ASP A 59 5.70 3.33 36.52
N ARG A 60 4.58 2.67 36.18
CA ARG A 60 4.09 2.51 34.80
C ARG A 60 2.57 2.44 34.76
N TYR A 61 1.99 2.91 33.66
CA TYR A 61 0.63 2.55 33.29
C TYR A 61 0.66 1.38 32.32
N LEU A 62 -0.01 0.30 32.71
CA LEU A 62 -0.15 -0.90 31.92
C LEU A 62 -1.64 -1.09 31.63
N ILE A 63 -1.98 -1.39 30.38
CA ILE A 63 -3.35 -1.70 29.99
C ILE A 63 -3.44 -3.12 29.51
N HIS A 64 -4.39 -3.88 30.04
CA HIS A 64 -4.79 -5.13 29.44
C HIS A 64 -5.87 -4.81 28.41
N THR A 65 -5.61 -5.03 27.13
CA THR A 65 -6.63 -4.79 26.11
C THR A 65 -7.76 -5.79 26.30
N LEU A 66 -8.98 -5.27 26.51
CA LEU A 66 -10.19 -6.07 26.41
C LEU A 66 -10.69 -5.94 24.98
N TYR A 67 -11.04 -7.04 24.32
CA TYR A 67 -11.49 -7.09 22.91
C TYR A 67 -12.62 -6.11 22.54
N ASN A 68 -13.27 -5.50 23.55
CA ASN A 68 -14.48 -4.69 23.44
C ASN A 68 -14.23 -3.18 23.63
N LEU A 69 -13.01 -2.79 24.01
CA LEU A 69 -12.65 -1.42 24.38
C LEU A 69 -11.44 -0.99 23.55
N SER A 70 -11.62 0.04 22.72
CA SER A 70 -10.50 0.81 22.19
C SER A 70 -10.13 1.91 23.18
N TYR A 71 -8.87 2.31 23.18
CA TYR A 71 -8.42 3.47 23.93
C TYR A 71 -7.54 4.36 23.06
N SER A 72 -7.46 5.63 23.44
CA SER A 72 -6.48 6.57 22.91
C SER A 72 -5.88 7.35 24.06
N ILE A 73 -4.56 7.49 24.06
CA ILE A 73 -3.84 8.31 25.03
C ILE A 73 -3.86 9.75 24.55
N GLU A 74 -4.46 10.63 25.33
CA GLU A 74 -4.52 12.07 25.04
C GLU A 74 -3.32 12.80 25.65
N ASN A 75 -2.95 12.41 26.88
CA ASN A 75 -1.75 12.88 27.54
C ASN A 75 -1.12 11.72 28.30
N LEU A 76 0.19 11.59 28.23
CA LEU A 76 0.96 10.76 29.12
C LEU A 76 2.26 11.50 29.40
N SER A 77 2.49 11.93 30.63
CA SER A 77 3.65 12.76 30.95
C SER A 77 4.19 12.47 32.33
N MET A 78 5.44 12.84 32.55
CA MET A 78 6.07 12.75 33.87
C MET A 78 5.96 14.12 34.54
N ILE A 79 5.44 14.13 35.76
CA ILE A 79 5.19 15.35 36.54
C ILE A 79 5.97 15.32 37.85
N ALA A 80 5.97 16.45 38.57
CA ALA A 80 6.76 16.65 39.78
C ALA A 80 8.27 16.45 39.56
N ILE A 81 8.75 16.81 38.36
CA ILE A 81 10.18 16.79 37.98
C ILE A 81 10.98 17.95 38.58
N ASP A 82 10.27 19.02 38.96
CA ASP A 82 10.88 20.21 39.54
C ASP A 82 11.46 19.94 40.92
N THR A 83 12.37 20.83 41.32
CA THR A 83 12.99 20.80 42.64
C THR A 83 12.48 21.95 43.49
N ILE A 84 12.45 21.74 44.80
CA ILE A 84 12.13 22.75 45.80
C ILE A 84 13.41 23.20 46.51
N PRO A 85 13.55 24.50 46.82
CA PRO A 85 14.70 25.00 47.56
C PRO A 85 14.65 24.53 49.02
N ILE A 86 15.76 24.00 49.52
CA ILE A 86 15.97 23.73 50.95
C ILE A 86 16.69 24.93 51.59
N ASP A 87 17.69 25.48 50.90
CA ASP A 87 18.43 26.68 51.29
C ASP A 87 18.93 27.46 50.05
N ASN A 88 19.69 28.55 50.23
CA ASN A 88 20.13 29.43 49.15
C ASN A 88 20.97 28.76 48.06
N ASN A 89 21.53 27.57 48.30
CA ASN A 89 22.41 26.87 47.36
C ASN A 89 21.97 25.42 47.06
N GLN A 90 20.93 24.91 47.70
CA GLN A 90 20.48 23.53 47.55
C GLN A 90 19.00 23.44 47.18
N GLN A 91 18.73 22.69 46.12
CA GLN A 91 17.39 22.30 45.71
C GLN A 91 17.27 20.77 45.75
N ILE A 92 16.09 20.27 46.08
CA ILE A 92 15.80 18.84 46.19
C ILE A 92 14.52 18.48 45.43
N ASN A 93 14.46 17.28 44.86
CA ASN A 93 13.22 16.78 44.27
C ASN A 93 12.17 16.51 45.35
N LEU A 94 10.89 16.64 44.99
CA LEU A 94 9.77 16.41 45.90
C LEU A 94 9.70 14.97 46.44
N SER A 95 10.18 14.00 45.66
CA SER A 95 10.15 12.57 45.94
C SER A 95 11.35 11.89 45.26
N ASP A 96 11.71 10.69 45.69
CA ASP A 96 12.68 9.83 45.00
C ASP A 96 12.10 9.17 43.73
N HIS A 97 10.80 9.28 43.52
CA HIS A 97 10.13 8.97 42.26
C HIS A 97 9.50 10.21 41.62
N TYR A 98 9.56 10.29 40.30
CA TYR A 98 8.71 11.18 39.53
C TYR A 98 7.35 10.54 39.29
N ALA A 99 6.28 11.33 39.35
CA ALA A 99 4.93 10.80 39.16
C ALA A 99 4.56 10.78 37.66
N LEU A 100 3.60 9.93 37.30
CA LEU A 100 3.07 9.84 35.94
C LEU A 100 1.64 10.36 35.90
N ASP A 101 1.37 11.26 34.96
CA ASP A 101 0.04 11.76 34.62
C ASP A 101 -0.44 11.12 33.32
N LEU A 102 -1.63 10.53 33.34
CA LEU A 102 -2.26 9.87 32.20
C LEU A 102 -3.69 10.39 32.01
N ILE A 103 -3.96 10.91 30.82
CA ILE A 103 -5.30 11.14 30.31
C ILE A 103 -5.55 10.13 29.20
N ILE A 104 -6.39 9.14 29.50
CA ILE A 104 -6.76 8.06 28.59
C ILE A 104 -8.27 8.08 28.34
N ASN A 105 -8.63 7.99 27.07
CA ASN A 105 -10.03 7.94 26.65
C ASN A 105 -10.37 6.51 26.25
N PHE A 106 -11.30 5.88 26.97
CA PHE A 106 -11.84 4.56 26.64
C PHE A 106 -13.11 4.69 25.80
N ARG A 107 -13.26 3.83 24.79
CA ARG A 107 -14.44 3.78 23.93
C ARG A 107 -14.85 2.33 23.70
N ALA A 108 -16.14 2.04 23.87
CA ALA A 108 -16.67 0.74 23.51
C ALA A 108 -16.74 0.64 21.98
N ARG A 109 -16.15 -0.41 21.39
CA ARG A 109 -16.37 -0.71 19.97
C ARG A 109 -17.74 -1.36 19.81
N SER A 110 -18.75 -0.58 19.45
CA SER A 110 -20.11 -1.09 19.30
C SER A 110 -20.30 -1.80 17.96
N ILE A 111 -20.43 -3.12 18.01
CA ILE A 111 -21.11 -3.88 16.95
C ILE A 111 -22.56 -3.41 16.85
N SER A 112 -23.08 -3.36 15.62
CA SER A 112 -24.39 -2.77 15.32
C SER A 112 -25.16 -3.66 14.36
N HIS A 113 -26.45 -3.84 14.60
CA HIS A 113 -27.35 -4.50 13.65
C HIS A 113 -27.55 -3.67 12.36
N ARG A 114 -27.14 -2.39 12.39
CA ARG A 114 -27.07 -1.51 11.21
C ARG A 114 -25.89 -1.81 10.29
N SER A 115 -25.04 -2.79 10.61
CA SER A 115 -23.88 -3.15 9.81
C SER A 115 -23.74 -4.66 9.67
N ALA A 116 -23.43 -5.13 8.47
CA ALA A 116 -23.20 -6.54 8.16
C ALA A 116 -21.98 -6.70 7.26
N LEU A 117 -21.18 -7.75 7.49
CA LEU A 117 -20.15 -8.21 6.56
C LEU A 117 -20.73 -9.37 5.73
N VAL A 118 -20.77 -9.20 4.41
CA VAL A 118 -21.51 -10.10 3.52
C VAL A 118 -20.72 -10.45 2.25
N ILE A 119 -21.18 -11.49 1.57
CA ILE A 119 -20.86 -11.79 0.17
C ILE A 119 -22.08 -11.40 -0.68
N LEU A 120 -21.85 -10.69 -1.78
CA LEU A 120 -22.90 -10.36 -2.75
C LEU A 120 -22.75 -11.20 -4.03
N PRO A 121 -23.86 -11.61 -4.67
CA PRO A 121 -23.85 -12.20 -6.00
C PRO A 121 -23.44 -11.17 -7.05
N THR A 122 -22.91 -11.64 -8.17
CA THR A 122 -22.54 -10.78 -9.30
C THR A 122 -23.79 -10.35 -10.08
N ILE A 123 -23.76 -9.14 -10.67
CA ILE A 123 -24.94 -8.55 -11.34
C ILE A 123 -25.54 -9.44 -12.42
N ASP A 124 -24.70 -10.18 -13.16
CA ASP A 124 -25.15 -11.11 -14.19
C ASP A 124 -26.03 -12.25 -13.65
N THR A 125 -26.00 -12.49 -12.34
CA THR A 125 -26.88 -13.44 -11.65
C THR A 125 -28.13 -12.79 -11.04
N TRP A 126 -28.20 -11.46 -10.94
CA TRP A 126 -29.34 -10.76 -10.36
C TRP A 126 -30.65 -11.02 -11.11
N PRO A 127 -30.72 -11.02 -12.46
CA PRO A 127 -31.97 -11.36 -13.15
C PRO A 127 -32.53 -12.74 -12.78
N ILE A 128 -31.65 -13.71 -12.49
CA ILE A 128 -32.05 -15.05 -12.03
C ILE A 128 -32.61 -14.96 -10.61
N ILE A 129 -31.91 -14.26 -9.72
CA ILE A 129 -32.28 -14.11 -8.30
C ILE A 129 -33.59 -13.33 -8.16
N ASP A 130 -33.69 -12.17 -8.82
CA ASP A 130 -34.84 -11.26 -8.78
C ASP A 130 -36.12 -11.91 -9.31
N SER A 131 -36.00 -12.89 -10.21
CA SER A 131 -37.14 -13.67 -10.72
C SER A 131 -37.88 -14.42 -9.62
N PHE A 132 -37.22 -14.73 -8.51
CA PHE A 132 -37.82 -15.37 -7.34
C PHE A 132 -38.16 -14.37 -6.24
N CYS A 133 -37.31 -13.37 -6.01
CA CYS A 133 -37.52 -12.41 -4.93
C CYS A 133 -38.72 -11.48 -5.22
N GLY A 134 -38.85 -10.95 -6.44
CA GLY A 134 -39.77 -9.87 -6.80
C GLY A 134 -41.28 -10.15 -6.61
N TYR A 135 -41.66 -11.40 -6.32
CA TYR A 135 -43.04 -11.81 -6.06
C TYR A 135 -43.38 -11.97 -4.57
N TYR A 136 -42.40 -12.16 -3.69
CA TYR A 136 -42.64 -12.68 -2.33
C TYR A 136 -41.83 -12.03 -1.22
N ASP A 137 -40.86 -11.17 -1.52
CA ASP A 137 -40.05 -10.49 -0.50
C ASP A 137 -40.28 -8.97 -0.53
N SER A 138 -41.05 -8.48 0.45
CA SER A 138 -41.30 -7.05 0.67
C SER A 138 -40.04 -6.28 1.08
N SER A 139 -38.98 -7.00 1.48
CA SER A 139 -37.72 -6.44 1.98
C SER A 139 -36.65 -6.19 0.90
N ILE A 140 -36.89 -6.58 -0.37
CA ILE A 140 -35.98 -6.39 -1.52
C ILE A 140 -35.50 -4.96 -1.69
N ASN A 141 -36.40 -3.99 -1.49
CA ASN A 141 -36.06 -2.57 -1.64
C ASN A 141 -35.17 -2.06 -0.50
N TYR A 142 -34.97 -2.86 0.56
CA TYR A 142 -34.26 -2.50 1.78
C TYR A 142 -32.98 -3.33 1.99
N TRP A 143 -32.92 -4.56 1.46
CA TRP A 143 -31.79 -5.47 1.60
C TRP A 143 -31.62 -6.31 0.32
N GLY A 144 -30.60 -6.00 -0.49
CA GLY A 144 -30.30 -6.81 -1.68
C GLY A 144 -29.86 -8.23 -1.31
N SER A 145 -30.06 -9.20 -2.21
CA SER A 145 -29.73 -10.61 -1.99
C SER A 145 -28.25 -10.83 -1.65
N HIS A 146 -27.95 -11.46 -0.51
CA HIS A 146 -26.59 -11.57 0.03
C HIS A 146 -26.42 -12.83 0.89
N ILE A 147 -25.17 -13.22 1.16
CA ILE A 147 -24.81 -14.25 2.15
C ILE A 147 -24.12 -13.56 3.32
N ASN A 148 -24.71 -13.65 4.52
CA ASN A 148 -24.15 -13.07 5.74
C ASN A 148 -22.92 -13.84 6.21
N LEU A 149 -21.77 -13.19 6.37
CA LEU A 149 -20.59 -13.76 7.05
C LEU A 149 -20.65 -13.45 8.55
N LEU A 150 -20.79 -12.16 8.88
CA LEU A 150 -20.91 -11.67 10.24
C LEU A 150 -22.01 -10.60 10.31
N TRP A 151 -23.00 -10.83 11.18
CA TRP A 151 -24.06 -9.87 11.52
C TRP A 151 -24.53 -10.13 12.96
N PRO A 152 -24.56 -9.11 13.85
CA PRO A 152 -24.15 -7.72 13.64
C PRO A 152 -22.65 -7.57 13.39
N PHE A 153 -22.25 -6.48 12.71
CA PHE A 153 -20.86 -6.13 12.44
C PHE A 153 -20.57 -4.70 12.91
N TYR A 154 -19.32 -4.25 12.79
CA TYR A 154 -18.92 -2.90 13.20
C TYR A 154 -19.54 -1.82 12.33
N ASN A 155 -20.08 -0.77 12.96
CA ASN A 155 -20.50 0.42 12.26
C ASN A 155 -19.31 1.38 12.10
N LEU A 156 -18.80 1.48 10.87
CA LEU A 156 -17.60 2.26 10.55
C LEU A 156 -17.87 3.77 10.44
N THR A 157 -19.13 4.22 10.60
CA THR A 157 -19.48 5.66 10.62
C THR A 157 -19.27 6.28 12.00
N ASP A 158 -19.18 5.48 13.05
CA ASP A 158 -19.10 5.98 14.43
C ASP A 158 -17.69 6.51 14.78
N CYS A 159 -16.62 5.96 14.16
CA CYS A 159 -15.25 6.45 14.35
C CYS A 159 -14.34 6.14 13.14
N GLN A 160 -13.61 7.15 12.67
CA GLN A 160 -12.64 7.02 11.58
C GLN A 160 -11.45 6.11 11.93
N ASP A 161 -11.03 6.08 13.20
CA ASP A 161 -9.91 5.23 13.64
C ASP A 161 -10.31 3.75 13.61
N ASP A 162 -11.54 3.42 14.00
CA ASP A 162 -12.07 2.05 13.93
C ASP A 162 -12.26 1.61 12.48
N HIS A 163 -12.65 2.52 11.58
CA HIS A 163 -12.70 2.27 10.14
C HIS A 163 -11.35 1.79 9.59
N GLU A 164 -10.27 2.51 9.89
CA GLU A 164 -8.92 2.15 9.45
C GLU A 164 -8.47 0.80 10.03
N GLU A 165 -8.64 0.58 11.33
CA GLU A 165 -8.14 -0.62 12.00
C GLU A 165 -8.91 -1.88 11.56
N ILE A 166 -10.23 -1.81 11.48
CA ILE A 166 -11.08 -2.96 11.11
C ILE A 166 -10.82 -3.35 9.67
N LEU A 167 -10.81 -2.38 8.75
CA LEU A 167 -10.60 -2.65 7.34
C LEU A 167 -9.18 -3.15 7.09
N LEU A 168 -8.16 -2.59 7.75
CA LEU A 168 -6.77 -3.04 7.60
C LEU A 168 -6.59 -4.49 8.06
N LYS A 169 -7.11 -4.86 9.23
CA LYS A 169 -7.07 -6.26 9.71
C LYS A 169 -7.73 -7.22 8.71
N LEU A 170 -8.90 -6.83 8.19
CA LEU A 170 -9.59 -7.63 7.18
C LEU A 170 -8.81 -7.69 5.86
N ARG A 171 -8.21 -6.59 5.40
CA ARG A 171 -7.37 -6.53 4.18
C ARG A 171 -6.16 -7.45 4.28
N LEU A 172 -5.43 -7.42 5.39
CA LEU A 172 -4.23 -8.24 5.62
C LEU A 172 -4.56 -9.74 5.65
N LEU A 173 -5.73 -10.11 6.14
CA LEU A 173 -6.23 -11.50 6.07
C LEU A 173 -6.62 -11.87 4.63
N LEU A 174 -7.44 -11.05 3.98
CA LEU A 174 -8.04 -11.37 2.67
C LEU A 174 -7.02 -11.31 1.52
N CYS A 175 -5.95 -10.52 1.62
CA CYS A 175 -4.90 -10.50 0.61
C CYS A 175 -4.11 -11.82 0.55
N GLN A 176 -4.22 -12.66 1.57
CA GLN A 176 -3.61 -13.99 1.64
C GLN A 176 -4.60 -15.12 1.30
N TYR A 177 -5.88 -14.78 1.08
CA TYR A 177 -6.93 -15.77 0.84
C TYR A 177 -7.16 -15.96 -0.66
N SER A 178 -7.15 -17.22 -1.13
CA SER A 178 -7.36 -17.49 -2.55
C SER A 178 -8.80 -17.20 -3.00
N LEU A 179 -8.91 -16.66 -4.21
CA LEU A 179 -10.19 -16.44 -4.88
C LEU A 179 -10.94 -17.76 -5.05
N PHE A 180 -12.27 -17.70 -4.91
CA PHE A 180 -13.14 -18.85 -5.10
C PHE A 180 -14.45 -18.40 -5.76
N SER A 181 -15.34 -19.34 -6.01
CA SER A 181 -16.66 -19.06 -6.57
C SER A 181 -17.71 -19.83 -5.80
N ILE A 182 -18.91 -19.27 -5.73
CA ILE A 182 -20.07 -19.89 -5.11
C ILE A 182 -20.95 -20.46 -6.21
N LYS A 183 -21.34 -21.72 -6.06
CA LYS A 183 -22.34 -22.38 -6.89
C LYS A 183 -23.64 -22.53 -6.10
N ILE A 184 -24.72 -22.06 -6.70
CA ILE A 184 -26.09 -22.21 -6.20
C ILE A 184 -26.77 -23.31 -7.01
N ASN A 185 -27.30 -24.33 -6.35
CA ASN A 185 -27.86 -25.53 -7.00
C ASN A 185 -29.33 -25.79 -6.69
N GLU A 186 -29.86 -25.26 -5.59
CA GLU A 186 -31.26 -25.46 -5.21
C GLU A 186 -31.81 -24.29 -4.37
N ILE A 187 -33.13 -24.21 -4.31
CA ILE A 187 -33.85 -23.43 -3.29
C ILE A 187 -34.24 -24.39 -2.19
N ASP A 188 -33.92 -24.03 -0.95
CA ASP A 188 -34.26 -24.79 0.25
C ASP A 188 -35.02 -23.86 1.21
N SER A 189 -35.47 -24.37 2.36
CA SER A 189 -36.31 -23.58 3.27
C SER A 189 -36.07 -23.87 4.75
N PHE A 190 -36.10 -22.80 5.55
CA PHE A 190 -36.23 -22.88 6.99
C PHE A 190 -37.71 -22.88 7.35
N ILE A 191 -38.29 -24.08 7.51
CA ILE A 191 -39.71 -24.27 7.81
C ILE A 191 -40.10 -23.49 9.07
N GLU A 192 -39.30 -23.56 10.12
CA GLU A 192 -39.58 -22.89 11.41
C GLU A 192 -39.71 -21.37 11.31
N ASN A 193 -39.05 -20.75 10.32
CA ASN A 193 -38.99 -19.29 10.16
C ASN A 193 -39.80 -18.79 8.96
N ASN A 194 -40.49 -19.68 8.23
CA ASN A 194 -41.16 -19.35 6.96
C ASN A 194 -40.22 -18.66 5.96
N VAL A 195 -38.97 -19.12 5.84
CA VAL A 195 -37.97 -18.51 4.95
C VAL A 195 -37.59 -19.50 3.84
N SER A 196 -37.63 -19.03 2.60
CA SER A 196 -37.03 -19.72 1.44
C SER A 196 -35.74 -19.03 1.03
N PHE A 197 -34.72 -19.81 0.70
CA PHE A 197 -33.39 -19.29 0.40
C PHE A 197 -32.66 -20.10 -0.68
N LEU A 198 -31.74 -19.45 -1.37
CA LEU A 198 -30.80 -20.09 -2.30
C LEU A 198 -29.70 -20.79 -1.51
N LYS A 199 -29.53 -22.08 -1.79
CA LYS A 199 -28.57 -22.95 -1.13
C LYS A 199 -27.31 -23.09 -1.96
N CYS A 200 -26.18 -22.97 -1.27
CA CYS A 200 -24.87 -23.24 -1.84
C CYS A 200 -24.65 -24.75 -1.94
N ASP A 201 -23.91 -25.20 -2.96
CA ASP A 201 -23.40 -26.57 -2.96
C ASP A 201 -22.43 -26.82 -1.78
N GLU A 202 -22.10 -28.09 -1.52
CA GLU A 202 -21.29 -28.47 -0.36
C GLU A 202 -19.89 -27.84 -0.39
N GLN A 203 -19.25 -27.82 -1.57
CA GLN A 203 -17.93 -27.21 -1.74
C GLN A 203 -17.95 -25.71 -1.43
N SER A 204 -18.92 -24.97 -1.97
CA SER A 204 -19.08 -23.54 -1.69
C SER A 204 -19.41 -23.28 -0.23
N THR A 205 -20.26 -24.12 0.37
CA THR A 205 -20.62 -24.05 1.80
C THR A 205 -19.40 -24.18 2.70
N ASN A 206 -18.55 -25.18 2.45
CA ASN A 206 -17.32 -25.39 3.22
C ASN A 206 -16.35 -24.21 3.06
N ARG A 207 -16.23 -23.66 1.85
CA ARG A 207 -15.33 -22.52 1.60
C ARG A 207 -15.80 -21.23 2.28
N VAL A 208 -17.11 -20.98 2.34
CA VAL A 208 -17.68 -19.83 3.05
C VAL A 208 -17.55 -20.00 4.57
N LYS A 209 -17.74 -21.22 5.10
CA LYS A 209 -17.50 -21.53 6.52
C LYS A 209 -16.06 -21.28 6.93
N GLU A 210 -15.10 -21.80 6.18
CA GLU A 210 -13.67 -21.58 6.42
C GLU A 210 -13.31 -20.09 6.39
N LEU A 211 -13.80 -19.35 5.40
CA LEU A 211 -13.59 -17.90 5.33
C LEU A 211 -14.17 -17.20 6.55
N ARG A 212 -15.40 -17.53 6.94
CA ARG A 212 -16.04 -16.96 8.12
C ARG A 212 -15.25 -17.27 9.39
N GLU A 213 -14.75 -18.48 9.56
CA GLU A 213 -13.95 -18.88 10.74
C GLU A 213 -12.65 -18.07 10.84
N ARG A 214 -11.93 -17.88 9.73
CA ARG A 214 -10.73 -17.02 9.71
C ARG A 214 -11.05 -15.57 10.05
N ILE A 215 -12.14 -15.02 9.51
CA ILE A 215 -12.59 -13.65 9.83
C ILE A 215 -13.07 -13.56 11.29
N ALA A 216 -13.67 -14.63 11.80
CA ALA A 216 -14.15 -14.71 13.17
C ALA A 216 -13.02 -14.71 14.21
N GLN A 217 -11.85 -15.26 13.88
CA GLN A 217 -10.66 -15.20 14.74
C GLN A 217 -10.18 -13.76 14.96
N ILE A 218 -10.24 -12.90 13.93
CA ILE A 218 -9.89 -11.48 14.06
C ILE A 218 -11.03 -10.62 14.63
N PHE A 219 -12.28 -11.10 14.57
CA PHE A 219 -13.47 -10.41 15.08
C PHE A 219 -14.40 -11.30 15.94
N PRO A 220 -13.93 -11.86 17.06
CA PRO A 220 -14.69 -12.84 17.86
C PRO A 220 -16.00 -12.27 18.43
N GLN A 221 -16.05 -10.98 18.72
CA GLN A 221 -17.22 -10.26 19.23
C GLN A 221 -18.41 -10.26 18.27
N CYS A 222 -18.19 -10.44 16.97
CA CYS A 222 -19.25 -10.48 15.96
C CYS A 222 -19.96 -11.86 15.91
N LEU A 223 -19.56 -12.82 16.75
CA LEU A 223 -20.12 -14.17 16.81
C LEU A 223 -21.17 -14.37 17.91
N LYS A 224 -21.51 -13.34 18.70
CA LYS A 224 -22.29 -13.44 19.95
C LYS A 224 -23.66 -14.14 19.86
N ASN A 225 -24.18 -14.44 18.67
CA ASN A 225 -25.42 -15.20 18.52
C ASN A 225 -25.16 -16.71 18.58
N ASN A 226 -25.57 -17.34 19.69
CA ASN A 226 -25.57 -18.78 20.00
C ASN A 226 -26.48 -19.61 19.06
N ARG A 227 -26.30 -19.55 17.73
CA ARG A 227 -26.86 -20.58 16.84
C ARG A 227 -25.81 -21.67 16.67
N ASN A 228 -26.14 -22.89 17.08
CA ASN A 228 -25.22 -24.05 17.13
C ASN A 228 -24.59 -24.42 15.77
N THR A 229 -25.06 -23.85 14.65
CA THR A 229 -24.52 -24.13 13.32
C THR A 229 -24.72 -22.93 12.39
N TYR A 230 -23.62 -22.42 11.82
CA TYR A 230 -23.68 -21.41 10.75
C TYR A 230 -24.01 -22.09 9.43
N TYR A 231 -25.01 -21.55 8.73
CA TYR A 231 -25.47 -22.07 7.45
C TYR A 231 -25.47 -20.95 6.41
N PRO A 232 -24.53 -20.92 5.45
CA PRO A 232 -24.48 -19.87 4.43
C PRO A 232 -25.66 -20.01 3.48
N HIS A 233 -26.48 -18.97 3.39
CA HIS A 233 -27.67 -18.93 2.55
C HIS A 233 -27.93 -17.50 2.07
N MET A 234 -28.72 -17.38 1.01
CA MET A 234 -29.21 -16.11 0.49
C MET A 234 -30.74 -16.14 0.48
N THR A 235 -31.35 -15.34 1.34
CA THR A 235 -32.82 -15.27 1.45
C THR A 235 -33.43 -14.78 0.14
N VAL A 236 -34.52 -15.43 -0.25
CA VAL A 236 -35.29 -15.11 -1.46
C VAL A 236 -36.71 -14.66 -1.10
N ALA A 237 -37.28 -15.25 -0.06
CA ALA A 237 -38.61 -14.90 0.40
C ALA A 237 -38.74 -15.19 1.90
N GLN A 238 -39.44 -14.30 2.61
CA GLN A 238 -39.87 -14.48 3.99
C GLN A 238 -41.37 -14.23 4.05
N PHE A 239 -42.12 -15.19 4.60
CA PHE A 239 -43.57 -15.14 4.64
C PHE A 239 -44.08 -14.87 6.06
N ASP A 240 -45.13 -14.05 6.16
CA ASP A 240 -45.74 -13.70 7.45
C ASP A 240 -46.48 -14.90 8.06
N SER A 241 -46.96 -15.83 7.24
CA SER A 241 -47.69 -17.01 7.68
C SER A 241 -47.16 -18.34 7.11
N HIS A 242 -47.35 -19.41 7.87
CA HIS A 242 -46.99 -20.78 7.46
C HIS A 242 -47.88 -21.28 6.30
N GLU A 243 -49.10 -20.77 6.17
CA GLU A 243 -50.02 -21.10 5.08
C GLU A 243 -49.54 -20.53 3.75
N GLU A 244 -49.17 -19.24 3.71
CA GLU A 244 -48.60 -18.60 2.51
C GLU A 244 -47.30 -19.29 2.09
N PHE A 245 -46.43 -19.58 3.06
CA PHE A 245 -45.20 -20.33 2.81
C PHE A 245 -45.46 -21.69 2.15
N ASN A 246 -46.41 -22.48 2.68
CA ASN A 246 -46.73 -23.81 2.12
C ASN A 246 -47.40 -23.75 0.74
N GLN A 247 -48.13 -22.67 0.43
CA GLN A 247 -48.71 -22.45 -0.90
C GLN A 247 -47.66 -22.03 -1.93
N ALA A 248 -46.69 -21.20 -1.53
CA ALA A 248 -45.64 -20.68 -2.42
C ALA A 248 -44.48 -21.67 -2.61
N LYS A 249 -44.14 -22.48 -1.59
CA LYS A 249 -42.98 -23.39 -1.63
C LYS A 249 -42.90 -24.29 -2.89
N PRO A 250 -43.98 -24.93 -3.38
CA PRO A 250 -43.92 -25.79 -4.56
C PRO A 250 -43.56 -25.06 -5.87
N SER A 251 -43.78 -23.75 -5.97
CA SER A 251 -43.45 -22.96 -7.15
C SER A 251 -42.03 -22.35 -7.11
N LEU A 252 -41.39 -22.35 -5.93
CA LEU A 252 -40.02 -21.87 -5.73
C LEU A 252 -38.99 -22.97 -6.05
N VAL A 253 -38.82 -23.26 -7.34
CA VAL A 253 -37.84 -24.25 -7.83
C VAL A 253 -36.79 -23.56 -8.69
N LEU A 254 -35.51 -23.84 -8.39
CA LEU A 254 -34.40 -23.37 -9.22
C LEU A 254 -34.28 -24.24 -10.46
N ASN A 255 -34.57 -23.68 -11.63
CA ASN A 255 -34.54 -24.42 -12.90
C ASN A 255 -33.11 -24.78 -13.35
N GLU A 256 -32.15 -23.88 -13.16
CA GLU A 256 -30.76 -24.09 -13.53
C GLU A 256 -29.82 -23.61 -12.43
N SER A 257 -28.82 -24.43 -12.09
CA SER A 257 -27.76 -24.02 -11.17
C SER A 257 -26.90 -22.94 -11.81
N PHE A 258 -26.51 -21.93 -11.03
CA PHE A 258 -25.62 -20.86 -11.50
C PHE A 258 -24.42 -20.71 -10.57
N LYS A 259 -23.38 -20.04 -11.04
CA LYS A 259 -22.12 -19.85 -10.33
C LYS A 259 -21.64 -18.42 -10.51
N PHE A 260 -21.11 -17.84 -9.43
CA PHE A 260 -20.51 -16.51 -9.47
C PHE A 260 -19.19 -16.46 -8.69
N PRO A 261 -18.21 -15.66 -9.13
CA PRO A 261 -16.94 -15.51 -8.43
C PRO A 261 -17.09 -14.62 -7.18
N VAL A 262 -16.42 -14.98 -6.09
CA VAL A 262 -16.30 -14.14 -4.89
C VAL A 262 -14.98 -13.39 -4.96
N GLN A 263 -15.04 -12.16 -5.46
CA GLN A 263 -13.87 -11.29 -5.58
C GLN A 263 -13.79 -10.21 -4.50
N TYR A 264 -14.92 -9.94 -3.85
CA TYR A 264 -15.04 -8.90 -2.84
C TYR A 264 -15.93 -9.38 -1.70
N LEU A 265 -15.58 -8.95 -0.49
CA LEU A 265 -16.51 -8.87 0.63
C LEU A 265 -17.08 -7.46 0.69
N TYR A 266 -18.29 -7.35 1.20
CA TYR A 266 -18.99 -6.07 1.28
C TYR A 266 -19.37 -5.79 2.72
N ILE A 267 -19.14 -4.56 3.15
CA ILE A 267 -19.74 -4.05 4.39
C ILE A 267 -20.98 -3.29 3.99
N LEU A 268 -22.14 -3.79 4.40
CA LEU A 268 -23.42 -3.11 4.24
C LEU A 268 -23.70 -2.27 5.48
N GLN A 269 -24.17 -1.04 5.31
CA GLN A 269 -24.57 -0.15 6.42
C GLN A 269 -25.91 0.54 6.17
N ARG A 270 -26.63 0.87 7.25
CA ARG A 270 -27.79 1.77 7.22
C ARG A 270 -27.68 2.84 8.31
N PRO A 271 -28.17 4.07 8.08
CA PRO A 271 -28.00 5.17 9.03
C PRO A 271 -28.86 5.01 10.29
N HIS A 272 -30.03 4.37 10.18
CA HIS A 272 -30.99 4.23 11.27
C HIS A 272 -31.39 2.76 11.45
N ASP A 273 -31.80 2.39 12.67
CA ASP A 273 -32.31 1.05 13.00
C ASP A 273 -33.74 0.78 12.51
N ASN A 274 -34.37 1.75 11.84
CA ASN A 274 -35.71 1.54 11.30
C ASN A 274 -35.67 0.62 10.08
N ASP A 275 -36.63 -0.29 10.00
CA ASP A 275 -36.72 -1.28 8.91
C ASP A 275 -37.10 -0.67 7.55
N THR A 276 -37.28 0.66 7.49
CA THR A 276 -37.61 1.40 6.27
C THR A 276 -36.40 2.04 5.59
N THR A 277 -35.21 2.08 6.21
CA THR A 277 -34.04 2.63 5.53
C THR A 277 -33.18 1.51 4.94
N PRO A 278 -32.94 1.50 3.61
CA PRO A 278 -32.17 0.46 2.96
C PRO A 278 -30.72 0.42 3.43
N PHE A 279 -30.16 -0.78 3.45
CA PHE A 279 -28.72 -0.95 3.49
C PHE A 279 -28.10 -0.44 2.18
N HIS A 280 -26.98 0.26 2.30
CA HIS A 280 -26.11 0.58 1.18
C HIS A 280 -24.76 -0.13 1.37
N ILE A 281 -24.08 -0.41 0.27
CA ILE A 281 -22.69 -0.85 0.31
C ILE A 281 -21.88 0.33 0.84
N ALA A 282 -21.24 0.18 1.99
CA ALA A 282 -20.32 1.18 2.53
C ALA A 282 -18.90 0.96 2.00
N HIS A 283 -18.47 -0.31 1.91
CA HIS A 283 -17.13 -0.70 1.47
C HIS A 283 -17.15 -1.95 0.62
N GLN A 284 -16.33 -1.96 -0.42
CA GLN A 284 -16.01 -3.12 -1.25
C GLN A 284 -14.57 -3.54 -0.96
N ILE A 285 -14.39 -4.75 -0.43
CA ILE A 285 -13.13 -5.21 0.16
C ILE A 285 -12.61 -6.38 -0.67
N PRO A 286 -11.52 -6.21 -1.43
CA PRO A 286 -11.01 -7.23 -2.35
C PRO A 286 -10.68 -8.57 -1.67
N ILE A 287 -10.65 -9.65 -2.43
CA ILE A 287 -10.09 -10.94 -1.98
C ILE A 287 -8.92 -11.28 -2.90
N GLY A 288 -7.89 -11.91 -2.34
CA GLY A 288 -6.74 -12.39 -3.08
C GLY A 288 -5.55 -11.44 -3.12
N HIS A 289 -4.43 -12.04 -3.52
CA HIS A 289 -3.13 -11.40 -3.60
C HIS A 289 -3.09 -10.27 -4.63
N ILE A 290 -3.92 -10.30 -5.66
CA ILE A 290 -3.88 -9.36 -6.79
C ILE A 290 -5.28 -8.80 -7.01
N LEU A 291 -5.39 -7.48 -7.21
CA LEU A 291 -6.64 -6.90 -7.70
C LEU A 291 -6.81 -7.30 -9.16
N GLN A 292 -7.99 -7.79 -9.51
CA GLN A 292 -8.31 -8.12 -10.90
C GLN A 292 -8.04 -6.92 -11.80
N SER A 293 -7.50 -7.20 -12.99
CA SER A 293 -7.26 -6.18 -14.00
C SER A 293 -8.58 -5.52 -14.41
N ILE A 294 -8.53 -4.22 -14.65
CA ILE A 294 -9.67 -3.39 -15.11
C ILE A 294 -10.32 -3.97 -16.39
N ASN A 295 -9.57 -4.71 -17.20
CA ASN A 295 -10.00 -5.31 -18.47
C ASN A 295 -10.68 -6.69 -18.31
N TYR A 296 -10.87 -7.18 -17.07
CA TYR A 296 -11.55 -8.45 -16.86
C TYR A 296 -13.07 -8.29 -17.06
N LYS A 297 -13.67 -9.16 -17.90
CA LYS A 297 -15.07 -9.11 -18.36
C LYS A 297 -16.14 -9.24 -17.25
N GLN A 298 -15.76 -9.32 -15.99
CA GLN A 298 -16.69 -9.34 -14.86
C GLN A 298 -16.11 -8.53 -13.72
N LEU A 299 -16.67 -7.35 -13.50
CA LEU A 299 -17.61 -7.11 -12.40
C LEU A 299 -18.14 -5.69 -12.51
N ASN A 300 -19.43 -5.63 -12.84
CA ASN A 300 -20.32 -4.48 -12.72
C ASN A 300 -20.03 -3.39 -13.75
N SER A 301 -20.98 -3.18 -14.66
CA SER A 301 -21.01 -2.20 -15.76
C SER A 301 -20.28 -0.87 -15.51
N VAL A 302 -18.95 -0.86 -15.56
CA VAL A 302 -18.19 0.36 -15.79
C VAL A 302 -18.32 0.67 -17.27
N HIS A 303 -19.53 1.12 -17.62
CA HIS A 303 -20.00 1.67 -18.88
C HIS A 303 -19.20 1.22 -20.10
N ILE A 304 -19.83 0.41 -20.97
CA ILE A 304 -19.28 -0.01 -22.27
C ILE A 304 -18.52 1.14 -22.96
N LYS A 305 -19.07 2.37 -22.94
CA LYS A 305 -18.41 3.56 -23.48
C LYS A 305 -17.11 4.00 -22.78
N LEU A 306 -17.03 3.94 -21.45
CA LEU A 306 -15.80 4.24 -20.71
C LEU A 306 -14.74 3.16 -20.95
N GLN A 307 -15.15 1.88 -20.95
CA GLN A 307 -14.28 0.79 -21.33
C GLN A 307 -13.78 0.90 -22.78
N GLU A 308 -14.68 1.17 -23.73
CA GLU A 308 -14.36 1.45 -25.13
C GLU A 308 -13.38 2.62 -25.23
N PHE A 309 -13.60 3.71 -24.49
CA PHE A 309 -12.68 4.85 -24.46
C PHE A 309 -11.26 4.42 -24.01
N PHE A 310 -11.14 3.70 -22.89
CA PHE A 310 -9.84 3.22 -22.42
C PHE A 310 -9.18 2.22 -23.38
N GLN A 311 -9.97 1.37 -24.03
CA GLN A 311 -9.49 0.44 -25.07
C GLN A 311 -8.98 1.19 -26.30
N VAL A 312 -9.75 2.15 -26.83
CA VAL A 312 -9.39 2.97 -28.00
C VAL A 312 -8.15 3.80 -27.73
N MET A 313 -8.02 4.34 -26.52
CA MET A 313 -6.85 5.11 -26.08
C MET A 313 -5.65 4.23 -25.68
N ASN A 314 -5.77 2.90 -25.79
CA ASN A 314 -4.75 1.91 -25.43
C ASN A 314 -4.21 2.09 -23.99
N LEU A 315 -5.11 2.41 -23.06
CA LEU A 315 -4.77 2.67 -21.65
C LEU A 315 -4.67 1.39 -20.83
N TYR A 316 -5.30 0.31 -21.28
CA TYR A 316 -5.22 -0.99 -20.60
C TYR A 316 -3.96 -1.76 -20.97
N GLU A 317 -3.45 -2.53 -20.02
CA GLU A 317 -2.52 -3.61 -20.34
C GLU A 317 -3.23 -4.65 -21.21
N THR A 318 -2.51 -5.24 -22.17
CA THR A 318 -3.07 -6.33 -22.97
C THR A 318 -3.39 -7.51 -22.05
N ASN A 319 -4.59 -8.09 -22.21
CA ASN A 319 -5.02 -9.25 -21.41
C ASN A 319 -4.01 -10.41 -21.43
N GLN A 320 -3.25 -10.55 -22.51
CA GLN A 320 -2.17 -11.53 -22.62
C GLN A 320 -0.99 -11.20 -21.71
N SER A 321 -0.55 -9.94 -21.64
CA SER A 321 0.57 -9.54 -20.78
C SER A 321 0.27 -9.78 -19.31
N TYR A 322 -0.91 -9.34 -18.86
CA TYR A 322 -1.33 -9.55 -17.47
C TYR A 322 -1.43 -11.04 -17.11
N LYS A 323 -2.07 -11.86 -17.97
CA LYS A 323 -2.18 -13.31 -17.74
C LYS A 323 -0.82 -14.02 -17.70
N ARG A 324 0.15 -13.59 -18.51
CA ARG A 324 1.53 -14.12 -18.44
C ARG A 324 2.16 -13.83 -17.08
N LYS A 325 2.10 -12.58 -16.61
CA LYS A 325 2.61 -12.19 -15.28
C LYS A 325 1.94 -12.95 -14.14
N GLN A 326 0.61 -13.08 -14.20
CA GLN A 326 -0.16 -13.86 -13.23
C GLN A 326 0.30 -15.32 -13.19
N LYS A 327 0.44 -15.96 -14.36
CA LYS A 327 0.94 -17.34 -14.44
C LYS A 327 2.35 -17.46 -13.83
N LYS A 328 3.26 -16.54 -14.13
CA LYS A 328 4.63 -16.54 -13.57
C LYS A 328 4.63 -16.38 -12.05
N PHE A 329 3.79 -15.47 -11.53
CA PHE A 329 3.61 -15.30 -10.09
C PHE A 329 3.08 -16.58 -9.42
N GLU A 330 2.06 -17.22 -10.00
CA GLU A 330 1.49 -18.48 -9.47
C GLU A 330 2.50 -19.64 -9.51
N GLN A 331 3.29 -19.75 -10.59
CA GLN A 331 4.37 -20.75 -10.68
C GLN A 331 5.46 -20.52 -9.64
N LEU A 332 5.90 -19.27 -9.43
CA LEU A 332 6.87 -18.92 -8.38
C LEU A 332 6.31 -19.19 -6.99
N SER A 333 5.05 -18.82 -6.74
CA SER A 333 4.37 -19.12 -5.47
C SER A 333 4.33 -20.62 -5.18
N THR A 334 4.03 -21.43 -6.19
CA THR A 334 3.99 -22.90 -6.05
C THR A 334 5.39 -23.47 -5.80
N CYS A 335 6.39 -22.97 -6.54
CA CYS A 335 7.80 -23.34 -6.34
C CYS A 335 8.23 -23.04 -4.90
N PHE A 336 7.97 -21.84 -4.40
CA PHE A 336 8.36 -21.47 -3.03
C PHE A 336 7.63 -22.27 -1.95
N GLN A 337 6.34 -22.58 -2.14
CA GLN A 337 5.60 -23.44 -1.21
C GLN A 337 6.27 -24.82 -1.04
N GLN A 338 6.86 -25.38 -2.09
CA GLN A 338 7.54 -26.69 -2.03
C GLN A 338 8.85 -26.65 -1.24
N ILE A 339 9.44 -25.47 -1.06
CA ILE A 339 10.68 -25.28 -0.30
C ILE A 339 10.41 -25.39 1.22
N PHE A 340 9.18 -25.17 1.68
CA PHE A 340 8.79 -25.31 3.09
C PHE A 340 8.31 -26.74 3.36
N ASN A 341 9.25 -27.65 3.55
CA ASN A 341 9.02 -29.05 3.88
C ASN A 341 9.86 -29.44 5.10
N GLU A 342 9.69 -30.65 5.65
CA GLU A 342 10.39 -31.06 6.89
C GLU A 342 11.93 -30.97 6.82
N ASP A 343 12.52 -30.96 5.62
CA ASP A 343 13.97 -30.91 5.43
C ASP A 343 14.50 -29.50 5.10
N THR A 344 13.63 -28.55 4.74
CA THR A 344 14.03 -27.21 4.26
C THR A 344 13.06 -26.13 4.74
N LEU A 345 13.60 -25.09 5.38
CA LEU A 345 12.87 -23.93 5.90
C LEU A 345 11.61 -24.25 6.76
N HIS A 346 11.50 -25.46 7.33
CA HIS A 346 10.35 -25.88 8.16
C HIS A 346 10.15 -25.04 9.42
N CYS A 347 11.20 -24.37 9.90
CA CYS A 347 11.13 -23.47 11.05
C CYS A 347 10.55 -22.09 10.72
N PHE A 348 10.14 -21.85 9.47
CA PHE A 348 9.54 -20.59 9.02
C PHE A 348 8.11 -20.80 8.50
N THR A 349 7.22 -19.89 8.87
CA THR A 349 6.05 -19.58 8.03
C THR A 349 6.48 -18.65 6.90
N HIS A 350 5.76 -18.68 5.79
CA HIS A 350 6.05 -17.83 4.64
C HIS A 350 4.84 -17.09 4.10
N SER A 351 5.09 -15.97 3.45
CA SER A 351 4.11 -15.23 2.66
C SER A 351 4.76 -14.68 1.41
N PHE A 352 4.21 -15.02 0.26
CA PHE A 352 4.63 -14.49 -1.04
C PHE A 352 3.56 -13.55 -1.57
N LEU A 353 3.82 -12.24 -1.50
CA LEU A 353 2.82 -11.21 -1.75
C LEU A 353 3.30 -10.26 -2.86
N PRO A 354 2.47 -9.97 -3.87
CA PRO A 354 2.80 -8.94 -4.83
C PRO A 354 2.52 -7.56 -4.20
N TYR A 355 3.25 -6.55 -4.66
CA TYR A 355 2.95 -5.15 -4.38
C TYR A 355 3.06 -4.31 -5.65
N GLY A 356 3.01 -2.98 -5.53
CA GLY A 356 3.16 -2.07 -6.66
C GLY A 356 2.02 -2.17 -7.69
N SER A 357 2.33 -1.89 -8.96
CA SER A 357 1.33 -1.86 -10.03
C SER A 357 0.65 -3.20 -10.29
N PHE A 358 1.41 -4.30 -10.17
CA PHE A 358 0.87 -5.63 -10.37
C PHE A 358 -0.18 -5.97 -9.32
N ARG A 359 0.10 -5.69 -8.03
CA ARG A 359 -0.86 -5.83 -6.93
C ARG A 359 -2.15 -5.04 -7.12
N ILE A 360 -2.03 -3.80 -7.60
CA ILE A 360 -3.16 -2.90 -7.85
C ILE A 360 -3.94 -3.29 -9.12
N GLY A 361 -3.45 -4.22 -9.96
CA GLY A 361 -4.15 -4.65 -11.18
C GLY A 361 -4.10 -3.63 -12.31
N ILE A 362 -3.03 -2.83 -12.38
CA ILE A 362 -2.81 -1.82 -13.43
C ILE A 362 -1.52 -2.10 -14.20
N ASN A 363 -1.39 -1.51 -15.38
CA ASN A 363 -0.22 -1.73 -16.24
C ASN A 363 1.09 -1.34 -15.50
N GLY A 364 2.02 -2.28 -15.49
CA GLY A 364 3.36 -2.16 -14.93
C GLY A 364 4.36 -2.87 -15.82
N GLN A 365 5.64 -2.53 -15.75
CA GLN A 365 6.66 -3.31 -16.47
C GLN A 365 6.97 -4.60 -15.70
N ASP A 366 7.15 -4.46 -14.39
CA ASP A 366 7.68 -5.49 -13.53
C ASP A 366 6.60 -6.06 -12.59
N VAL A 367 6.84 -7.27 -12.11
CA VAL A 367 6.07 -7.93 -11.05
C VAL A 367 6.86 -7.77 -9.76
N ASP A 368 6.50 -6.75 -8.99
CA ASP A 368 7.11 -6.48 -7.69
C ASP A 368 6.50 -7.40 -6.63
N THR A 369 7.35 -8.13 -5.90
CA THR A 369 6.92 -9.11 -4.90
C THR A 369 7.79 -9.05 -3.65
N ILE A 370 7.19 -9.35 -2.51
CA ILE A 370 7.89 -9.62 -1.26
C ILE A 370 7.75 -11.09 -0.91
N PHE A 371 8.83 -11.66 -0.40
CA PHE A 371 8.87 -12.96 0.21
C PHE A 371 9.22 -12.79 1.68
N LEU A 372 8.22 -12.93 2.54
CA LEU A 372 8.33 -12.76 3.98
C LEU A 372 8.46 -14.13 4.65
N LEU A 373 9.43 -14.26 5.55
CA LEU A 373 9.65 -15.45 6.37
C LEU A 373 9.58 -15.09 7.84
N ASN A 374 8.69 -15.74 8.58
CA ASN A 374 8.56 -15.52 10.03
C ASN A 374 8.89 -16.82 10.75
N GLU A 375 9.82 -16.75 11.70
CA GLU A 375 10.21 -17.90 12.51
C GLU A 375 9.01 -18.44 13.33
N ILE A 376 8.99 -19.75 13.56
CA ILE A 376 7.99 -20.43 14.39
C ILE A 376 8.62 -20.73 15.76
N GLU A 377 7.96 -20.34 16.85
CA GLU A 377 8.46 -20.45 18.24
C GLU A 377 8.69 -21.88 18.75
N SER A 378 8.24 -22.91 18.04
CA SER A 378 8.44 -24.30 18.42
C SER A 378 9.16 -25.06 17.31
N MET A 379 10.28 -25.70 17.62
CA MET A 379 10.32 -27.17 17.66
C MET A 379 11.68 -27.75 18.10
N ASN A 380 11.57 -28.85 18.86
CA ASN A 380 12.62 -29.71 19.39
C ASN A 380 13.19 -30.73 18.38
N ASN A 381 13.07 -30.48 17.07
CA ASN A 381 13.61 -31.41 16.07
C ASN A 381 15.06 -31.07 15.74
N GLU A 382 15.92 -32.10 15.71
CA GLU A 382 17.35 -32.00 15.42
C GLU A 382 17.60 -32.42 13.96
N THR A 383 17.32 -31.54 13.00
CA THR A 383 17.81 -31.73 11.61
C THR A 383 19.15 -31.00 11.41
N THR A 384 19.98 -31.44 10.46
CA THR A 384 21.21 -30.72 10.06
C THR A 384 20.92 -29.33 9.50
N PHE A 385 19.74 -29.14 8.90
CA PHE A 385 19.28 -27.83 8.46
C PHE A 385 18.98 -26.91 9.65
N ASP A 386 18.35 -27.43 10.71
CA ASP A 386 18.13 -26.71 11.96
C ASP A 386 19.44 -26.25 12.61
N GLU A 387 20.48 -27.09 12.59
CA GLU A 387 21.81 -26.69 13.11
C GLU A 387 22.41 -25.52 12.33
N THR A 388 22.31 -25.55 11.00
CA THR A 388 22.82 -24.46 10.14
C THR A 388 22.07 -23.16 10.41
N LEU A 389 20.74 -23.21 10.50
CA LEU A 389 19.94 -22.04 10.83
C LEU A 389 20.19 -21.52 12.25
N ARG A 390 20.33 -22.40 13.25
CA ARG A 390 20.70 -22.02 14.62
C ARG A 390 22.04 -21.29 14.66
N GLN A 391 23.04 -21.76 13.90
CA GLN A 391 24.34 -21.10 13.79
C GLN A 391 24.23 -19.72 13.13
N LEU A 392 23.43 -19.60 12.08
CA LEU A 392 23.26 -18.36 11.31
C LEU A 392 22.30 -17.35 11.96
N LYS A 393 21.45 -17.77 12.91
CA LYS A 393 20.45 -16.92 13.57
C LYS A 393 21.05 -15.66 14.20
N HIS A 394 22.30 -15.75 14.67
CA HIS A 394 23.02 -14.63 15.27
C HIS A 394 23.65 -13.65 14.25
N ASP A 395 23.64 -13.98 12.97
CA ASP A 395 24.09 -13.10 11.87
C ASP A 395 22.98 -12.95 10.81
N PRO A 396 22.13 -11.92 10.93
CA PRO A 396 21.04 -11.66 9.98
C PRO A 396 21.50 -11.53 8.53
N ASN A 397 22.72 -11.02 8.28
CA ASN A 397 23.24 -10.87 6.92
C ASN A 397 23.63 -12.21 6.33
N ALA A 398 24.30 -13.06 7.11
CA ALA A 398 24.66 -14.41 6.68
C ALA A 398 23.43 -15.28 6.48
N LEU A 399 22.43 -15.18 7.37
CA LEU A 399 21.15 -15.86 7.23
C LEU A 399 20.40 -15.41 5.95
N ASN A 400 20.29 -14.10 5.73
CA ASN A 400 19.70 -13.55 4.50
C ASN A 400 20.39 -14.10 3.25
N LYS A 401 21.73 -14.10 3.22
CA LYS A 401 22.50 -14.65 2.10
C LYS A 401 22.24 -16.14 1.90
N TYR A 402 22.16 -16.92 2.97
CA TYR A 402 21.87 -18.34 2.90
C TYR A 402 20.49 -18.63 2.30
N ILE A 403 19.44 -17.97 2.80
CA ILE A 403 18.08 -18.13 2.27
C ILE A 403 17.99 -17.68 0.81
N VAL A 404 18.57 -16.53 0.47
CA VAL A 404 18.56 -16.02 -0.90
C VAL A 404 19.27 -16.97 -1.87
N ASN A 405 20.35 -17.63 -1.43
CA ASN A 405 21.02 -18.66 -2.22
C ASN A 405 20.10 -19.87 -2.46
N ILE A 406 19.40 -20.36 -1.44
CA ILE A 406 18.42 -21.46 -1.59
C ILE A 406 17.35 -21.09 -2.63
N LEU A 407 16.76 -19.90 -2.49
CA LEU A 407 15.72 -19.42 -3.40
C LEU A 407 16.24 -19.30 -4.84
N GLU A 408 17.43 -18.71 -5.03
CA GLU A 408 18.04 -18.59 -6.34
C GLU A 408 18.34 -19.95 -6.98
N THR A 409 18.86 -20.92 -6.21
CA THR A 409 19.09 -22.29 -6.70
C THR A 409 17.78 -22.92 -7.14
N GLN A 410 16.74 -22.87 -6.32
CA GLN A 410 15.42 -23.41 -6.65
C GLN A 410 14.81 -22.73 -7.89
N ILE A 411 14.97 -21.42 -8.05
CA ILE A 411 14.53 -20.70 -9.25
C ILE A 411 15.30 -21.19 -10.49
N ASN A 412 16.62 -21.25 -10.42
CA ASN A 412 17.45 -21.66 -11.55
C ASN A 412 17.19 -23.12 -11.96
N GLU A 413 16.90 -24.00 -11.02
CA GLU A 413 16.56 -25.41 -11.29
C GLU A 413 15.17 -25.56 -11.90
N ASN A 414 14.14 -24.96 -11.29
CA ASN A 414 12.75 -25.11 -11.74
C ASN A 414 12.42 -24.31 -13.01
N PHE A 415 13.16 -23.24 -13.31
CA PHE A 415 12.86 -22.34 -14.43
C PHE A 415 14.01 -22.20 -15.43
N LYS A 416 14.99 -23.10 -15.43
CA LYS A 416 16.21 -23.04 -16.26
C LYS A 416 15.96 -22.68 -17.73
N ASP A 417 14.96 -23.30 -18.34
CA ASP A 417 14.63 -23.13 -19.76
C ASP A 417 13.66 -21.96 -20.03
N GLU A 418 13.18 -21.31 -18.98
CA GLU A 418 12.21 -20.20 -19.03
C GLU A 418 12.82 -18.85 -18.65
N ILE A 419 14.02 -18.81 -18.06
CA ILE A 419 14.69 -17.57 -17.62
C ILE A 419 15.84 -17.17 -18.56
N ILE A 420 15.96 -15.87 -18.80
CA ILE A 420 17.13 -15.23 -19.41
C ILE A 420 18.21 -15.06 -18.34
N TYR A 421 17.82 -14.59 -17.15
CA TYR A 421 18.70 -14.52 -15.98
C TYR A 421 17.93 -14.58 -14.67
N CYS A 422 18.64 -14.97 -13.61
CA CYS A 422 18.29 -14.77 -12.21
C CYS A 422 19.51 -14.12 -11.54
N MET A 423 19.33 -12.92 -10.97
CA MET A 423 20.41 -12.13 -10.38
C MET A 423 20.09 -11.70 -8.96
N LYS A 424 21.05 -11.87 -8.06
CA LYS A 424 21.02 -11.32 -6.70
C LYS A 424 21.58 -9.90 -6.71
N ILE A 425 20.81 -8.96 -6.18
CA ILE A 425 21.22 -7.57 -5.98
C ILE A 425 21.45 -7.37 -4.49
N GLU A 426 22.70 -7.12 -4.12
CA GLU A 426 23.04 -6.74 -2.74
C GLU A 426 22.55 -5.31 -2.48
N ALA A 427 21.48 -5.22 -1.70
CA ALA A 427 20.95 -3.98 -1.15
C ALA A 427 20.68 -4.18 0.35
N LEU A 428 20.20 -3.14 1.04
CA LEU A 428 19.82 -3.21 2.45
C LEU A 428 18.89 -4.41 2.74
N PHE A 429 18.00 -4.71 1.78
CA PHE A 429 17.28 -5.97 1.69
C PHE A 429 17.67 -6.64 0.38
N PRO A 430 18.03 -7.93 0.39
CA PRO A 430 18.42 -8.62 -0.83
C PRO A 430 17.24 -8.70 -1.80
N ILE A 431 17.53 -8.44 -3.08
CA ILE A 431 16.55 -8.54 -4.17
C ILE A 431 16.99 -9.64 -5.11
N ILE A 432 16.08 -10.54 -5.47
CA ILE A 432 16.25 -11.49 -6.57
C ILE A 432 15.51 -10.93 -7.78
N SER A 433 16.26 -10.56 -8.82
CA SER A 433 15.72 -10.07 -10.09
C SER A 433 15.72 -11.20 -11.12
N ILE A 434 14.55 -11.52 -11.66
CA ILE A 434 14.35 -12.59 -12.65
C ILE A 434 13.82 -11.96 -13.93
N LEU A 435 14.45 -12.30 -15.06
CA LEU A 435 13.91 -11.99 -16.38
C LEU A 435 13.58 -13.29 -17.10
N PHE A 436 12.31 -13.47 -17.48
CA PHE A 436 11.84 -14.62 -18.24
C PHE A 436 11.99 -14.40 -19.74
N THR A 437 12.04 -15.50 -20.51
CA THR A 437 12.13 -15.48 -21.98
C THR A 437 10.97 -14.77 -22.66
N ASP A 438 9.79 -14.72 -22.01
CA ASP A 438 8.61 -14.00 -22.47
C ASP A 438 8.61 -12.50 -22.14
N GLN A 439 9.74 -11.97 -21.66
CA GLN A 439 9.98 -10.59 -21.22
C GLN A 439 9.27 -10.21 -19.92
N THR A 440 8.72 -11.17 -19.18
CA THR A 440 8.23 -10.91 -17.82
C THR A 440 9.43 -10.69 -16.91
N LYS A 441 9.49 -9.54 -16.24
CA LYS A 441 10.46 -9.26 -15.18
C LYS A 441 9.78 -9.37 -13.81
N VAL A 442 10.40 -10.10 -12.90
CA VAL A 442 9.94 -10.28 -11.51
C VAL A 442 11.05 -9.81 -10.58
N GLU A 443 10.69 -8.96 -9.62
CA GLU A 443 11.59 -8.53 -8.55
C GLU A 443 11.06 -9.09 -7.22
N ILE A 444 11.91 -9.85 -6.51
CA ILE A 444 11.56 -10.50 -5.24
C ILE A 444 12.41 -9.90 -4.13
N PHE A 445 11.76 -9.17 -3.24
CA PHE A 445 12.36 -8.61 -2.04
C PHE A 445 12.25 -9.66 -0.93
N VAL A 446 13.39 -10.15 -0.43
CA VAL A 446 13.39 -11.18 0.61
C VAL A 446 13.55 -10.51 1.97
N GLN A 447 12.65 -10.83 2.89
CA GLN A 447 12.67 -10.34 4.26
C GLN A 447 12.45 -11.49 5.24
N ILE A 448 13.31 -11.56 6.26
CA ILE A 448 13.27 -12.56 7.32
C ILE A 448 13.01 -11.85 8.64
N GLU A 449 11.95 -12.24 9.33
CA GLU A 449 11.65 -11.86 10.70
C GLU A 449 11.95 -13.03 11.64
N LEU A 450 12.89 -12.81 12.55
CA LEU A 450 13.27 -13.78 13.57
C LEU A 450 12.54 -13.48 14.88
N ASN A 451 12.12 -14.53 15.58
CA ASN A 451 11.56 -14.42 16.92
C ASN A 451 12.73 -14.19 17.88
N HIS A 452 13.08 -12.93 18.10
CA HIS A 452 14.00 -12.55 19.15
C HIS A 452 13.27 -11.73 20.21
N GLU A 453 13.32 -12.24 21.45
CA GLU A 453 13.04 -11.57 22.73
C GLU A 453 13.79 -10.24 22.91
N HIS A 454 14.73 -9.94 22.00
CA HIS A 454 15.35 -8.64 21.85
C HIS A 454 14.93 -8.01 20.51
N LYS A 455 13.77 -7.34 20.50
CA LYS A 455 13.60 -6.15 19.67
C LYS A 455 14.68 -5.17 20.11
N VAL A 456 15.85 -5.22 19.47
CA VAL A 456 16.82 -4.13 19.56
C VAL A 456 16.07 -2.90 19.04
N GLU A 457 15.75 -1.99 19.94
CA GLU A 457 14.95 -0.77 19.72
C GLU A 457 15.53 0.20 18.68
N ASN A 458 16.60 -0.16 17.96
CA ASN A 458 17.42 0.78 17.19
C ASN A 458 17.55 0.54 15.68
N ASP A 459 16.95 -0.47 15.06
CA ASP A 459 17.03 -0.61 13.60
C ASP A 459 15.80 -0.06 12.87
N SER A 460 15.79 1.28 12.73
CA SER A 460 14.92 2.04 11.81
C SER A 460 14.97 1.57 10.34
N HIS A 461 15.87 0.64 10.03
CA HIS A 461 16.14 0.10 8.71
C HIS A 461 15.38 -1.21 8.39
N LEU A 462 14.93 -1.98 9.39
CA LEU A 462 14.38 -3.34 9.23
C LEU A 462 12.97 -3.42 8.61
N SER A 463 12.42 -2.31 8.15
CA SER A 463 10.97 -2.19 7.99
C SER A 463 10.48 -1.85 6.57
N ARG A 464 11.34 -1.43 5.63
CA ARG A 464 10.86 -0.82 4.35
C ARG A 464 10.08 -1.75 3.41
N SER A 465 10.33 -3.06 3.42
CA SER A 465 9.68 -3.99 2.47
C SER A 465 8.32 -4.46 2.97
N ILE A 466 8.19 -4.85 4.25
CA ILE A 466 6.87 -5.04 4.90
C ILE A 466 6.04 -3.75 4.85
N HIS A 467 6.68 -2.58 5.01
CA HIS A 467 6.00 -1.31 4.79
C HIS A 467 5.41 -1.20 3.40
N GLY A 468 6.07 -1.69 2.34
CA GLY A 468 5.52 -1.64 0.98
C GLY A 468 4.17 -2.36 0.83
N VAL A 469 4.03 -3.56 1.42
CA VAL A 469 2.75 -4.29 1.41
C VAL A 469 1.75 -3.64 2.34
N HIS A 470 2.16 -3.29 3.57
CA HIS A 470 1.27 -2.67 4.54
C HIS A 470 0.75 -1.31 4.06
N ASP A 471 1.62 -0.48 3.48
CA ASP A 471 1.28 0.78 2.82
C ASP A 471 0.34 0.58 1.65
N MET A 472 0.52 -0.48 0.88
CA MET A 472 -0.37 -0.79 -0.24
C MET A 472 -1.75 -1.23 0.25
N GLU A 473 -1.82 -2.13 1.23
CA GLU A 473 -3.09 -2.57 1.80
C GLU A 473 -3.80 -1.42 2.52
N ARG A 474 -3.07 -0.56 3.24
CA ARG A 474 -3.63 0.62 3.90
C ARG A 474 -4.06 1.71 2.92
N LEU A 475 -3.41 1.82 1.75
CA LEU A 475 -3.92 2.61 0.63
C LEU A 475 -5.23 2.02 0.11
N LEU A 476 -5.30 0.70 -0.09
CA LEU A 476 -6.51 0.02 -0.57
C LEU A 476 -7.67 0.08 0.43
N VAL A 477 -7.41 0.14 1.74
CA VAL A 477 -8.42 0.43 2.77
C VAL A 477 -9.11 1.78 2.51
N HIS A 478 -8.35 2.77 2.04
CA HIS A 478 -8.89 4.10 1.75
C HIS A 478 -9.78 4.12 0.50
N VAL A 479 -9.58 3.14 -0.41
CA VAL A 479 -10.24 3.06 -1.71
C VAL A 479 -11.60 2.36 -1.58
N ARG A 480 -12.70 3.12 -1.72
CA ARG A 480 -14.07 2.58 -1.63
C ARG A 480 -14.46 1.69 -2.81
N SER A 481 -13.97 2.00 -4.01
CA SER A 481 -14.20 1.25 -5.24
C SER A 481 -12.88 1.04 -5.99
N PRO A 482 -12.31 -0.18 -5.92
CA PRO A 482 -11.07 -0.50 -6.62
C PRO A 482 -11.11 -0.24 -8.14
N PRO A 483 -12.18 -0.59 -8.88
CA PRO A 483 -12.26 -0.31 -10.32
C PRO A 483 -12.18 1.18 -10.70
N ILE A 484 -12.89 2.05 -9.98
CA ILE A 484 -12.86 3.51 -10.25
C ILE A 484 -11.46 4.06 -9.95
N PHE A 485 -10.86 3.64 -8.84
CA PHE A 485 -9.49 4.00 -8.48
C PHE A 485 -8.48 3.57 -9.55
N GLN A 486 -8.57 2.34 -10.05
CA GLN A 486 -7.70 1.83 -11.10
C GLN A 486 -7.86 2.64 -12.41
N HIS A 487 -9.08 3.01 -12.82
CA HIS A 487 -9.31 3.86 -14.00
C HIS A 487 -8.65 5.24 -13.84
N LEU A 488 -8.90 5.93 -12.71
CA LEU A 488 -8.32 7.24 -12.45
C LEU A 488 -6.79 7.17 -12.43
N LEU A 489 -6.24 6.20 -11.69
CA LEU A 489 -4.79 6.05 -11.56
C LEU A 489 -4.14 5.73 -12.91
N THR A 490 -4.75 4.86 -13.73
CA THR A 490 -4.27 4.56 -15.08
C THR A 490 -4.26 5.81 -15.95
N TYR A 491 -5.36 6.56 -15.95
CA TYR A 491 -5.49 7.79 -16.74
C TYR A 491 -4.48 8.87 -16.33
N ILE A 492 -4.35 9.15 -15.03
CA ILE A 492 -3.40 10.14 -14.49
C ILE A 492 -1.95 9.71 -14.71
N ARG A 493 -1.62 8.42 -14.56
CA ARG A 493 -0.28 7.91 -14.84
C ARG A 493 0.08 8.08 -16.31
N THR A 494 -0.83 7.73 -17.24
CA THR A 494 -0.59 7.90 -18.66
C THR A 494 -0.40 9.38 -19.02
N TRP A 495 -1.24 10.27 -18.49
CA TRP A 495 -1.07 11.71 -18.64
C TRP A 495 0.32 12.16 -18.15
N ALA A 496 0.74 11.76 -16.95
CA ALA A 496 2.02 12.14 -16.38
C ALA A 496 3.20 11.59 -17.22
N GLN A 497 3.10 10.36 -17.73
CA GLN A 497 4.10 9.75 -18.60
C GLN A 497 4.24 10.50 -19.93
N HIS A 498 3.13 10.80 -20.61
CA HIS A 498 3.11 11.54 -21.88
C HIS A 498 3.65 12.97 -21.73
N ASN A 499 3.41 13.60 -20.57
CA ASN A 499 3.87 14.96 -20.30
C ASN A 499 5.31 15.03 -19.74
N GLY A 500 5.98 13.89 -19.53
CA GLY A 500 7.33 13.90 -18.99
C GLY A 500 7.42 14.17 -17.48
N LEU A 501 6.32 13.99 -16.75
CA LEU A 501 6.17 14.29 -15.31
C LEU A 501 6.13 13.03 -14.43
N TYR A 502 6.61 11.90 -14.96
CA TYR A 502 6.58 10.60 -14.28
C TYR A 502 8.00 10.05 -14.09
N GLY A 503 8.26 9.48 -12.91
CA GLY A 503 9.47 8.72 -12.62
C GLY A 503 10.30 9.33 -11.49
N GLN A 504 10.31 8.63 -10.35
CA GLN A 504 11.05 9.04 -9.15
C GLN A 504 12.55 9.23 -9.39
N VAL A 505 13.12 8.35 -10.21
CA VAL A 505 14.53 8.39 -10.61
C VAL A 505 14.91 9.71 -11.28
N TYR A 506 13.97 10.31 -12.02
CA TYR A 506 14.17 11.54 -12.77
C TYR A 506 13.78 12.80 -11.97
N GLY A 507 13.47 12.64 -10.68
CA GLY A 507 13.06 13.72 -9.81
C GLY A 507 11.57 14.08 -9.91
N TYR A 508 10.74 13.27 -10.58
CA TYR A 508 9.29 13.44 -10.60
C TYR A 508 8.59 12.49 -9.61
N LEU A 509 7.26 12.42 -9.66
CA LEU A 509 6.48 11.52 -8.80
C LEU A 509 6.58 10.05 -9.27
N SER A 510 6.63 9.14 -8.29
CA SER A 510 6.56 7.70 -8.50
C SER A 510 5.12 7.25 -8.81
N GLY A 511 4.94 6.05 -9.35
CA GLY A 511 3.61 5.45 -9.48
C GLY A 511 2.85 5.35 -8.16
N TYR A 512 3.58 5.12 -7.07
CA TYR A 512 3.02 5.05 -5.73
C TYR A 512 2.54 6.42 -5.20
N ALA A 513 3.30 7.49 -5.43
CA ALA A 513 2.86 8.84 -5.07
C ALA A 513 1.59 9.24 -5.84
N TRP A 514 1.51 8.93 -7.14
CA TRP A 514 0.28 9.13 -7.92
C TRP A 514 -0.90 8.31 -7.40
N ALA A 515 -0.66 7.08 -6.93
CA ALA A 515 -1.68 6.22 -6.32
C ALA A 515 -2.26 6.83 -5.05
N ILE A 516 -1.41 7.40 -4.17
CA ILE A 516 -1.86 8.10 -2.96
C ILE A 516 -2.80 9.26 -3.32
N LEU A 517 -2.40 10.11 -4.27
CA LEU A 517 -3.22 11.25 -4.70
C LEU A 517 -4.56 10.80 -5.31
N CYS A 518 -4.56 9.75 -6.13
CA CYS A 518 -5.79 9.21 -6.74
C CYS A 518 -6.72 8.57 -5.71
N ALA A 519 -6.17 7.85 -4.71
CA ALA A 519 -6.97 7.20 -3.68
C ALA A 519 -7.81 8.21 -2.89
N HIS A 520 -7.22 9.34 -2.51
CA HIS A 520 -7.93 10.43 -1.84
C HIS A 520 -9.06 11.02 -2.68
N ILE A 521 -8.77 11.32 -3.96
CA ILE A 521 -9.76 11.91 -4.87
C ILE A 521 -10.94 10.96 -5.08
N CYS A 522 -10.66 9.66 -5.27
CA CYS A 522 -11.71 8.64 -5.33
C CYS A 522 -12.51 8.57 -4.03
N HIS A 523 -11.84 8.56 -2.87
CA HIS A 523 -12.53 8.53 -1.58
C HIS A 523 -13.46 9.74 -1.42
N GLN A 524 -12.94 10.95 -1.64
CA GLN A 524 -13.71 12.19 -1.48
C GLN A 524 -14.90 12.24 -2.46
N TYR A 525 -14.68 11.92 -3.73
CA TYR A 525 -15.73 11.94 -4.75
C TYR A 525 -16.82 10.91 -4.44
N LEU A 526 -16.44 9.66 -4.17
CA LEU A 526 -17.38 8.58 -3.86
C LEU A 526 -18.09 8.77 -2.51
N SER A 527 -17.50 9.51 -1.57
CA SER A 527 -18.16 9.86 -0.30
C SER A 527 -19.39 10.75 -0.48
N SER A 528 -19.44 11.52 -1.57
CA SER A 528 -20.58 12.38 -1.89
C SER A 528 -21.74 11.64 -2.56
N ILE A 529 -21.49 10.41 -3.04
CA ILE A 529 -22.47 9.56 -3.73
C ILE A 529 -23.19 8.70 -2.68
N LYS A 530 -24.50 8.95 -2.48
CA LYS A 530 -25.29 8.39 -1.37
C LYS A 530 -25.56 6.88 -1.43
N SER A 531 -25.25 6.18 -2.54
CA SER A 531 -25.39 4.73 -2.64
C SER A 531 -24.36 4.14 -3.60
N LEU A 532 -23.53 3.19 -3.14
CA LEU A 532 -22.59 2.45 -4.00
C LEU A 532 -23.29 1.48 -4.98
N LEU A 533 -24.61 1.23 -4.84
CA LEU A 533 -25.38 0.53 -5.87
C LEU A 533 -25.46 1.36 -7.17
N SER A 534 -25.17 2.67 -7.13
CA SER A 534 -25.08 3.53 -8.33
C SER A 534 -23.69 3.58 -8.98
N ILE A 535 -22.65 2.93 -8.41
CA ILE A 535 -21.34 2.82 -9.07
C ILE A 535 -21.41 1.97 -10.34
N GLU A 536 -22.46 1.15 -10.45
CA GLU A 536 -22.84 0.39 -11.64
C GLU A 536 -23.25 1.31 -12.80
N GLU A 537 -23.58 2.58 -12.49
CA GLU A 537 -23.91 3.61 -13.46
C GLU A 537 -22.78 4.64 -13.66
N PHE A 538 -21.54 4.34 -13.24
CA PHE A 538 -20.43 5.31 -13.34
C PHE A 538 -20.12 5.67 -14.80
N SER A 539 -20.57 6.86 -15.18
CA SER A 539 -20.62 7.38 -16.54
C SER A 539 -19.33 8.09 -16.95
N ILE A 540 -19.20 8.39 -18.25
CA ILE A 540 -18.12 9.25 -18.77
C ILE A 540 -18.17 10.64 -18.12
N ASP A 541 -19.37 11.15 -17.83
CA ASP A 541 -19.57 12.46 -17.22
C ASP A 541 -19.07 12.50 -15.77
N GLU A 542 -19.30 11.43 -15.02
CA GLU A 542 -18.75 11.29 -13.67
C GLU A 542 -17.24 11.06 -13.70
N PHE A 543 -16.72 10.28 -14.66
CA PHE A 543 -15.29 10.15 -14.84
C PHE A 543 -14.62 11.49 -15.18
N PHE A 544 -15.23 12.28 -16.08
CA PHE A 544 -14.77 13.63 -16.40
C PHE A 544 -14.76 14.52 -15.15
N SER A 545 -15.83 14.47 -14.34
CA SER A 545 -15.94 15.24 -13.10
C SER A 545 -14.88 14.82 -12.07
N LEU A 546 -14.60 13.53 -11.96
CA LEU A 546 -13.54 12.98 -11.11
C LEU A 546 -12.15 13.45 -11.56
N VAL A 547 -11.87 13.42 -12.86
CA VAL A 547 -10.61 13.93 -13.45
C VAL A 547 -10.49 15.44 -13.23
N LYS A 548 -11.57 16.20 -13.45
CA LYS A 548 -11.59 17.65 -13.17
C LYS A 548 -11.32 17.94 -11.69
N HIS A 549 -11.93 17.18 -10.79
CA HIS A 549 -11.72 17.31 -9.35
C HIS A 549 -10.26 17.03 -8.96
N PHE A 550 -9.63 15.99 -9.54
CA PHE A 550 -8.21 15.69 -9.33
C PHE A 550 -7.32 16.90 -9.68
N PHE A 551 -7.45 17.42 -10.90
CA PHE A 551 -6.59 18.50 -11.37
C PHE A 551 -6.85 19.82 -10.64
N ALA A 552 -8.11 20.17 -10.38
CA ALA A 552 -8.46 21.37 -9.63
C ALA A 552 -7.90 21.33 -8.21
N THR A 553 -8.04 20.20 -7.51
CA THR A 553 -7.55 20.02 -6.13
C THR A 553 -6.04 20.21 -6.06
N PHE A 554 -5.27 19.50 -6.89
CA PHE A 554 -3.81 19.52 -6.79
C PHE A 554 -3.14 20.69 -7.50
N ALA A 555 -3.85 21.42 -8.37
CA ALA A 555 -3.40 22.71 -8.90
C ALA A 555 -3.47 23.83 -7.85
N GLN A 556 -4.43 23.75 -6.92
CA GLN A 556 -4.64 24.74 -5.86
C GLN A 556 -3.91 24.40 -4.55
N PHE A 557 -3.55 23.12 -4.36
CA PHE A 557 -2.81 22.67 -3.18
C PHE A 557 -1.47 23.39 -3.03
N ASN A 558 -1.16 23.88 -1.83
CA ASN A 558 0.07 24.60 -1.55
C ASN A 558 1.23 23.64 -1.27
N TRP A 559 1.81 23.10 -2.34
CA TRP A 559 2.94 22.16 -2.31
C TRP A 559 4.23 22.72 -1.67
N SER A 560 4.31 24.01 -1.35
CA SER A 560 5.50 24.60 -0.74
C SER A 560 5.52 24.45 0.79
N THR A 561 4.35 24.47 1.43
CA THR A 561 4.23 24.44 2.89
C THR A 561 3.41 23.26 3.39
N ASP A 562 2.40 22.86 2.63
CA ASP A 562 1.41 21.91 3.10
C ASP A 562 1.88 20.47 2.84
N GLU A 563 1.36 19.57 3.66
CA GLU A 563 1.59 18.14 3.54
C GLU A 563 0.31 17.42 3.18
N PHE A 564 0.45 16.39 2.36
CA PHE A 564 -0.67 15.57 1.94
C PHE A 564 -0.59 14.20 2.61
N SER A 565 -1.64 13.82 3.34
CA SER A 565 -1.80 12.52 3.97
C SER A 565 -3.20 11.98 3.74
N LEU A 566 -3.32 10.67 3.49
CA LEU A 566 -4.62 9.98 3.49
C LEU A 566 -5.24 9.91 4.89
N TYR A 567 -4.38 9.93 5.92
CA TYR A 567 -4.75 9.71 7.32
C TYR A 567 -4.16 10.82 8.21
N PRO A 568 -4.66 12.07 8.09
CA PRO A 568 -4.09 13.22 8.80
C PRO A 568 -4.13 13.07 10.32
N LYS A 569 -5.20 12.50 10.89
CA LYS A 569 -5.31 12.27 12.34
C LYS A 569 -4.24 11.32 12.86
N SER A 570 -3.96 10.23 12.13
CA SER A 570 -2.92 9.27 12.46
C SER A 570 -1.54 9.91 12.37
N HIS A 571 -1.35 10.85 11.43
CA HIS A 571 -0.11 11.61 11.29
C HIS A 571 0.08 12.71 12.35
N ASP A 572 -1.00 13.33 12.80
CA ASP A 572 -0.94 14.37 13.83
C ASP A 572 -0.57 13.85 15.22
N ARG A 573 -0.75 12.54 15.46
CA ARG A 573 -0.33 11.86 16.70
C ARG A 573 1.18 11.66 16.81
N ILE A 574 1.93 11.89 15.74
CA ILE A 574 3.38 11.65 15.70
C ILE A 574 4.12 12.86 16.30
N SER A 575 5.21 12.59 17.02
CA SER A 575 6.11 13.58 17.61
C SER A 575 6.72 14.55 16.57
N SER A 576 7.11 15.74 17.02
CA SER A 576 7.72 16.76 16.14
C SER A 576 9.08 16.35 15.58
N SER A 577 9.85 15.49 16.28
CA SER A 577 11.14 14.96 15.82
C SER A 577 10.98 13.96 14.67
N GLU A 578 10.01 13.06 14.77
CA GLU A 578 9.66 12.11 13.70
C GLU A 578 9.10 12.83 12.48
N LYS A 579 8.25 13.84 12.65
CA LYS A 579 7.82 14.73 11.56
C LYS A 579 9.03 15.33 10.83
N LEU A 580 10.04 15.79 11.57
CA LEU A 580 11.27 16.34 10.98
C LEU A 580 12.01 15.33 10.08
N LEU A 581 12.06 14.05 10.49
CA LEU A 581 12.65 12.95 9.70
C LEU A 581 11.87 12.67 8.42
N VAL A 582 10.53 12.70 8.47
CA VAL A 582 9.65 12.56 7.31
C VAL A 582 9.90 13.66 6.27
N TYR A 583 10.21 14.88 6.71
CA TYR A 583 10.39 16.05 5.84
C TYR A 583 11.79 16.25 5.27
N GLN A 584 12.77 15.38 5.58
CA GLN A 584 14.16 15.63 5.22
C GLN A 584 14.41 15.70 3.70
N ARG A 585 13.52 15.17 2.86
CA ARG A 585 13.73 15.09 1.41
C ARG A 585 12.45 15.31 0.61
N GLY A 586 12.57 15.93 -0.56
CA GLY A 586 11.50 16.13 -1.53
C GLY A 586 10.87 17.52 -1.43
N SER A 587 10.63 18.16 -2.58
CA SER A 587 9.95 19.47 -2.66
C SER A 587 8.42 19.38 -2.63
N MET A 588 7.86 18.19 -2.84
CA MET A 588 6.45 17.86 -2.59
C MET A 588 6.37 16.92 -1.39
N ARG A 589 5.40 17.12 -0.50
CA ARG A 589 5.21 16.32 0.72
C ARG A 589 3.97 15.44 0.58
N ILE A 590 4.17 14.21 0.12
CA ILE A 590 3.11 13.21 -0.03
C ILE A 590 3.46 12.06 0.90
N LEU A 591 2.69 11.88 1.98
CA LEU A 591 3.01 10.94 3.03
C LEU A 591 2.49 9.54 2.70
N SER A 592 3.27 8.53 3.04
CA SER A 592 2.80 7.15 3.03
C SER A 592 1.61 6.97 3.99
N PRO A 593 0.72 6.00 3.77
CA PRO A 593 -0.44 5.80 4.62
C PRO A 593 -0.13 5.13 5.96
N SER A 594 0.99 4.42 6.11
CA SER A 594 1.35 3.71 7.35
C SER A 594 2.57 4.31 8.07
N PRO A 595 2.61 4.23 9.42
CA PRO A 595 3.80 4.53 10.20
C PRO A 595 4.88 3.44 10.10
N PRO A 596 6.17 3.78 10.28
CA PRO A 596 6.75 5.12 10.15
C PRO A 596 6.45 5.76 8.79
N PHE A 597 5.88 6.95 8.85
CA PHE A 597 5.47 7.70 7.67
C PHE A 597 6.71 8.14 6.90
N HIS A 598 6.67 8.06 5.57
CA HIS A 598 7.74 8.54 4.70
C HIS A 598 7.19 9.39 3.56
N ASN A 599 8.02 10.30 3.07
CA ASN A 599 7.64 11.08 1.89
C ASN A 599 7.77 10.24 0.60
N ALA A 600 6.64 9.81 0.06
CA ALA A 600 6.53 9.11 -1.23
C ALA A 600 7.06 9.94 -2.40
N ALA A 601 7.14 11.26 -2.25
CA ALA A 601 7.68 12.21 -3.22
C ALA A 601 9.12 12.68 -2.89
N ARG A 602 9.89 11.92 -2.11
CA ARG A 602 11.26 12.28 -1.64
C ARG A 602 12.27 12.71 -2.72
N SER A 603 12.09 12.30 -3.96
CA SER A 603 13.01 12.65 -5.06
C SER A 603 12.64 13.95 -5.76
N THR A 604 11.48 14.54 -5.45
CA THR A 604 11.03 15.78 -6.08
C THR A 604 11.94 16.95 -5.72
N LYS A 605 12.10 17.84 -6.69
CA LYS A 605 12.96 19.01 -6.66
C LYS A 605 12.11 20.26 -6.90
N LYS A 606 12.64 21.45 -6.61
CA LYS A 606 11.84 22.68 -6.76
C LYS A 606 11.43 22.84 -8.23
N SER A 607 12.36 22.59 -9.15
CA SER A 607 12.10 22.65 -10.59
C SER A 607 11.06 21.62 -11.04
N THR A 608 11.18 20.37 -10.59
CA THR A 608 10.26 19.30 -11.02
C THR A 608 8.88 19.45 -10.39
N ARG A 609 8.78 19.89 -9.14
CA ARG A 609 7.52 20.29 -8.50
C ARG A 609 6.84 21.38 -9.33
N ASP A 610 7.56 22.45 -9.67
CA ASP A 610 6.98 23.57 -10.39
C ASP A 610 6.50 23.17 -11.79
N LEU A 611 7.18 22.22 -12.45
CA LEU A 611 6.72 21.62 -13.70
C LEU A 611 5.45 20.78 -13.53
N ILE A 612 5.35 20.00 -12.44
CA ILE A 612 4.14 19.22 -12.12
C ILE A 612 2.95 20.17 -11.89
N ILE A 613 3.13 21.22 -11.09
CA ILE A 613 2.09 22.23 -10.83
C ILE A 613 1.66 22.93 -12.12
N GLN A 614 2.61 23.33 -12.97
CA GLN A 614 2.31 23.90 -14.30
C GLN A 614 1.52 22.92 -15.18
N GLY A 615 1.85 21.63 -15.11
CA GLY A 615 1.09 20.55 -15.76
C GLY A 615 -0.36 20.50 -15.28
N PHE A 616 -0.60 20.52 -13.97
CA PHE A 616 -1.96 20.55 -13.41
C PHE A 616 -2.73 21.79 -13.87
N GLN A 617 -2.13 22.98 -13.74
CA GLN A 617 -2.76 24.24 -14.14
C GLN A 617 -3.09 24.30 -15.64
N ARG A 618 -2.27 23.68 -16.49
CA ARG A 618 -2.55 23.58 -17.93
C ARG A 618 -3.81 22.75 -18.18
N VAL A 619 -3.98 21.64 -17.48
CA VAL A 619 -5.18 20.81 -17.60
C VAL A 619 -6.40 21.54 -17.05
N VAL A 620 -6.29 22.23 -15.91
CA VAL A 620 -7.40 23.04 -15.35
C VAL A 620 -7.87 24.09 -16.37
N ARG A 621 -6.95 24.85 -16.99
CA ARG A 621 -7.33 25.83 -18.03
C ARG A 621 -8.05 25.20 -19.22
N LEU A 622 -7.61 24.01 -19.66
CA LEU A 622 -8.31 23.27 -20.71
C LEU A 622 -9.72 22.90 -20.26
N LEU A 623 -9.86 22.28 -19.08
CA LEU A 623 -11.13 21.84 -18.52
C LEU A 623 -12.11 22.99 -18.22
N ASP A 624 -11.60 24.19 -17.95
CA ASP A 624 -12.42 25.40 -17.77
C ASP A 624 -12.83 26.03 -19.12
N SER A 625 -12.00 25.88 -20.16
CA SER A 625 -12.34 26.32 -21.53
C SER A 625 -13.34 25.41 -22.24
N ILE A 626 -13.48 24.17 -21.76
CA ILE A 626 -14.52 23.23 -22.18
C ILE A 626 -15.82 23.68 -21.49
N GLU A 627 -16.42 24.72 -22.05
CA GLU A 627 -17.70 25.29 -21.63
C GLU A 627 -18.84 24.39 -22.15
N THR A 628 -19.09 23.22 -21.52
CA THR A 628 -19.92 22.16 -22.15
C THR A 628 -21.04 21.57 -21.30
N ILE A 629 -22.18 21.36 -21.98
CA ILE A 629 -23.42 20.74 -21.48
C ILE A 629 -23.50 19.25 -21.92
N THR A 630 -22.73 18.81 -22.92
CA THR A 630 -22.86 17.46 -23.54
C THR A 630 -21.75 16.46 -23.15
N THR A 631 -22.06 15.16 -23.20
CA THR A 631 -21.10 14.06 -22.93
C THR A 631 -19.99 13.93 -23.98
N GLU A 632 -20.26 14.26 -25.25
CA GLU A 632 -19.25 14.13 -26.32
C GLU A 632 -18.12 15.13 -26.16
N ASP A 633 -18.44 16.37 -25.77
CA ASP A 633 -17.40 17.38 -25.54
C ASP A 633 -16.52 17.03 -24.34
N LYS A 634 -17.12 16.48 -23.27
CA LYS A 634 -16.39 15.95 -22.11
C LYS A 634 -15.44 14.83 -22.52
N LEU A 635 -15.91 13.90 -23.35
CA LEU A 635 -15.10 12.81 -23.91
C LEU A 635 -13.93 13.34 -24.74
N ASN A 636 -14.16 14.37 -25.57
CA ASN A 636 -13.10 14.99 -26.36
C ASN A 636 -12.07 15.72 -25.48
N GLY A 637 -12.52 16.40 -24.43
CA GLY A 637 -11.63 16.94 -23.39
C GLY A 637 -10.72 15.89 -22.76
N LEU A 638 -11.27 14.72 -22.40
CA LEU A 638 -10.47 13.61 -21.88
C LEU A 638 -9.44 13.10 -22.89
N LYS A 639 -9.77 13.06 -24.19
CA LYS A 639 -8.82 12.70 -25.25
C LYS A 639 -7.70 13.74 -25.36
N GLU A 640 -8.03 15.02 -25.30
CA GLU A 640 -7.07 16.12 -25.42
C GLU A 640 -6.05 16.15 -24.28
N ILE A 641 -6.48 15.89 -23.05
CA ILE A 641 -5.60 15.81 -21.87
C ILE A 641 -4.52 14.72 -22.08
N ILE A 642 -4.89 13.52 -22.54
CA ILE A 642 -3.94 12.43 -22.80
C ILE A 642 -3.03 12.75 -23.99
N LYS A 643 -3.52 13.50 -24.98
CA LYS A 643 -2.76 13.96 -26.15
C LYS A 643 -1.85 15.16 -25.85
N PHE A 644 -1.82 15.66 -24.61
CA PHE A 644 -0.82 16.66 -24.24
C PHE A 644 0.58 16.10 -24.47
N ASN A 645 1.29 16.73 -25.41
CA ASN A 645 2.62 16.32 -25.78
C ASN A 645 3.68 17.01 -24.92
N LYS A 646 4.69 16.21 -24.60
CA LYS A 646 5.95 16.58 -23.96
C LYS A 646 6.58 17.80 -24.65
N THR A 647 6.71 18.91 -23.92
CA THR A 647 7.69 19.95 -24.24
C THR A 647 8.93 19.71 -23.40
N PHE A 648 9.74 18.74 -23.83
CA PHE A 648 11.12 18.62 -23.38
C PHE A 648 12.05 18.96 -24.55
N PRO A 649 12.97 19.92 -24.38
CA PRO A 649 13.01 20.92 -23.30
C PRO A 649 11.84 21.91 -23.41
N ASN A 650 11.40 22.46 -22.27
CA ASN A 650 10.44 23.55 -22.27
C ASN A 650 11.08 24.85 -22.81
N GLU A 651 10.25 25.81 -23.18
CA GLU A 651 10.68 27.08 -23.79
C GLU A 651 11.56 27.95 -22.89
N LYS A 652 11.56 27.71 -21.58
CA LYS A 652 12.38 28.44 -20.60
C LYS A 652 13.81 27.87 -20.51
N MET A 653 14.03 26.65 -20.96
CA MET A 653 15.36 26.04 -20.97
C MET A 653 16.24 26.72 -22.04
N LYS A 654 17.57 26.69 -21.85
CA LYS A 654 18.54 27.30 -22.78
C LYS A 654 19.70 26.36 -23.14
N SER A 655 20.04 25.43 -22.26
CA SER A 655 21.12 24.45 -22.48
C SER A 655 20.67 23.03 -22.18
N ILE A 656 21.41 22.06 -22.73
CA ILE A 656 21.27 20.63 -22.50
C ILE A 656 22.61 20.07 -22.03
N VAL A 657 22.55 19.27 -20.97
CA VAL A 657 23.60 18.35 -20.55
C VAL A 657 23.17 16.96 -20.95
N GLN A 658 23.90 16.36 -21.87
CA GLN A 658 23.65 15.00 -22.35
C GLN A 658 24.72 14.06 -21.82
N PHE A 659 24.27 12.95 -21.22
CA PHE A 659 25.10 11.79 -20.93
C PHE A 659 24.92 10.76 -22.04
N THR A 660 26.02 10.23 -22.52
CA THR A 660 26.08 9.09 -23.42
C THR A 660 26.85 8.00 -22.69
N ILE A 661 26.26 6.81 -22.60
CA ILE A 661 26.97 5.61 -22.16
C ILE A 661 26.90 4.54 -23.23
N SER A 662 27.95 3.73 -23.31
CA SER A 662 27.98 2.57 -24.20
C SER A 662 28.69 1.39 -23.56
N SER A 663 28.31 0.18 -23.95
CA SER A 663 29.05 -1.05 -23.68
C SER A 663 28.98 -1.94 -24.91
N GLU A 664 29.95 -2.83 -25.09
CA GLU A 664 29.92 -3.86 -26.14
C GLU A 664 28.83 -4.92 -25.87
N ASN A 665 28.41 -5.06 -24.60
CA ASN A 665 27.42 -6.03 -24.15
C ASN A 665 26.15 -5.32 -23.64
N THR A 666 24.98 -5.76 -24.11
CA THR A 666 23.67 -5.17 -23.75
C THR A 666 23.32 -5.38 -22.29
N ASN A 667 23.65 -6.53 -21.70
CA ASN A 667 23.37 -6.81 -20.29
C ASN A 667 24.23 -5.94 -19.36
N GLU A 668 25.47 -5.70 -19.75
CA GLU A 668 26.36 -4.75 -19.09
C GLU A 668 25.80 -3.33 -19.15
N LEU A 669 25.32 -2.92 -20.33
CA LEU A 669 24.72 -1.60 -20.53
C LEU A 669 23.46 -1.42 -19.67
N ASP A 670 22.58 -2.43 -19.60
CA ASP A 670 21.38 -2.40 -18.76
C ASP A 670 21.69 -2.26 -17.26
N SER A 671 22.67 -3.05 -16.79
CA SER A 671 23.14 -2.95 -15.40
C SER A 671 23.70 -1.57 -15.10
N TRP A 672 24.48 -1.00 -16.04
CA TRP A 672 25.08 0.32 -15.87
C TRP A 672 24.06 1.46 -15.96
N ILE A 673 23.01 1.33 -16.78
CA ILE A 673 21.85 2.22 -16.78
C ILE A 673 21.16 2.22 -15.41
N GLY A 674 20.97 1.03 -14.81
CA GLY A 674 20.46 0.91 -13.45
C GLY A 674 21.31 1.66 -12.43
N TRP A 675 22.64 1.52 -12.53
CA TRP A 675 23.58 2.27 -11.69
C TRP A 675 23.45 3.79 -11.86
N ILE A 676 23.41 4.31 -13.10
CA ILE A 676 23.24 5.74 -13.38
C ILE A 676 21.94 6.26 -12.80
N LYS A 677 20.83 5.57 -13.03
CA LYS A 677 19.50 5.91 -12.49
C LYS A 677 19.57 6.09 -10.96
N SER A 678 20.31 5.25 -10.26
CA SER A 678 20.48 5.36 -8.80
C SER A 678 21.27 6.60 -8.33
N ARG A 679 22.00 7.27 -9.22
CA ARG A 679 22.84 8.45 -8.93
C ARG A 679 22.25 9.77 -9.41
N LEU A 680 21.34 9.74 -10.39
CA LEU A 680 20.68 10.93 -10.94
C LEU A 680 20.01 11.78 -9.86
N SER A 681 19.33 11.17 -8.89
CA SER A 681 18.65 11.91 -7.81
C SER A 681 19.62 12.75 -6.96
N PHE A 682 20.83 12.24 -6.69
CA PHE A 682 21.87 12.99 -5.97
C PHE A 682 22.40 14.12 -6.84
N PHE A 683 22.65 13.85 -8.13
CA PHE A 683 23.08 14.87 -9.08
C PHE A 683 22.09 16.04 -9.18
N PHE A 684 20.79 15.77 -9.29
CA PHE A 684 19.76 16.81 -9.30
C PHE A 684 19.73 17.64 -8.01
N SER A 685 19.98 16.99 -6.87
CA SER A 685 20.07 17.67 -5.56
C SER A 685 21.23 18.65 -5.56
N ASP A 686 22.42 18.17 -5.95
CA ASP A 686 23.63 18.98 -6.03
C ASP A 686 23.45 20.18 -6.97
N CYS A 687 22.81 19.99 -8.13
CA CYS A 687 22.55 21.08 -9.09
C CYS A 687 21.61 22.17 -8.56
N GLU A 688 20.53 21.82 -7.88
CA GLU A 688 19.60 22.82 -7.34
C GLU A 688 20.11 23.48 -6.06
N GLU A 689 20.68 22.70 -5.15
CA GLU A 689 21.08 23.17 -3.84
C GLU A 689 22.40 23.93 -3.89
N THR A 690 23.35 23.47 -4.71
CA THR A 690 24.69 24.08 -4.80
C THR A 690 24.77 25.14 -5.89
N CYS A 691 24.13 24.91 -7.05
CA CYS A 691 24.24 25.83 -8.19
C CYS A 691 23.03 26.77 -8.34
N HIS A 692 21.94 26.54 -7.58
CA HIS A 692 20.68 27.28 -7.69
C HIS A 692 20.11 27.30 -9.11
N TYR A 693 20.35 26.23 -9.88
CA TYR A 693 19.85 26.14 -11.25
C TYR A 693 18.54 25.38 -11.35
N THR A 694 17.57 25.99 -12.02
CA THR A 694 16.35 25.29 -12.46
C THR A 694 16.67 24.37 -13.63
N PHE A 695 16.18 23.13 -13.54
CA PHE A 695 16.37 22.10 -14.56
C PHE A 695 15.05 21.44 -14.96
N GLN A 696 15.04 20.80 -16.11
CA GLN A 696 14.03 19.84 -16.52
C GLN A 696 14.76 18.57 -16.91
N SER A 697 14.38 17.45 -16.34
CA SER A 697 14.98 16.14 -16.64
C SER A 697 14.15 15.41 -17.69
N GLN A 698 14.81 14.66 -18.56
CA GLN A 698 14.13 13.70 -19.40
C GLN A 698 13.57 12.56 -18.53
N ASN A 699 12.36 12.09 -18.84
CA ASN A 699 11.69 11.04 -18.08
C ASN A 699 12.03 9.61 -18.52
N ALA A 700 13.04 9.45 -19.38
CA ALA A 700 13.52 8.16 -19.87
C ALA A 700 14.96 8.29 -20.36
N ILE A 701 15.70 7.18 -20.32
CA ILE A 701 16.98 7.03 -21.00
C ILE A 701 16.68 6.40 -22.37
N GLU A 702 17.17 7.04 -23.44
CA GLU A 702 16.96 6.60 -24.82
C GLU A 702 17.98 5.53 -25.19
N TYR A 703 17.50 4.36 -25.59
CA TYR A 703 18.34 3.26 -26.02
C TYR A 703 18.57 3.30 -27.54
N GLN A 704 19.83 3.22 -27.97
CA GLN A 704 20.22 3.06 -29.36
C GLN A 704 20.83 1.66 -29.53
N SER A 705 19.96 0.66 -29.73
CA SER A 705 20.34 -0.75 -29.88
C SER A 705 21.41 -0.97 -30.95
N ASN A 706 21.33 -0.25 -32.07
CA ASN A 706 22.28 -0.40 -33.19
C ASN A 706 23.71 0.04 -32.85
N LYS A 707 23.89 0.78 -31.76
CA LYS A 707 25.19 1.30 -31.31
C LYS A 707 25.59 0.80 -29.93
N ASN A 708 24.76 -0.03 -29.30
CA ASN A 708 24.83 -0.36 -27.87
C ASN A 708 25.13 0.89 -27.02
N GLU A 709 24.38 1.96 -27.27
CA GLU A 709 24.52 3.26 -26.62
C GLU A 709 23.21 3.63 -25.93
N ALA A 710 23.28 4.25 -24.75
CA ALA A 710 22.14 4.85 -24.08
C ALA A 710 22.40 6.34 -23.80
N ARG A 711 21.39 7.18 -24.05
CA ARG A 711 21.47 8.64 -23.93
C ARG A 711 20.50 9.18 -22.91
N TYR A 712 20.93 10.19 -22.17
CA TYR A 712 20.08 10.89 -21.21
C TYR A 712 20.31 12.39 -21.27
N ALA A 713 19.25 13.18 -21.44
CA ALA A 713 19.33 14.63 -21.50
C ALA A 713 18.72 15.30 -20.27
N ILE A 714 19.40 16.35 -19.80
CA ILE A 714 18.92 17.24 -18.74
C ILE A 714 19.01 18.67 -19.26
N ALA A 715 17.89 19.37 -19.28
CA ALA A 715 17.80 20.74 -19.73
C ALA A 715 17.97 21.71 -18.54
N PHE A 716 18.66 22.83 -18.77
CA PHE A 716 18.85 23.89 -17.78
C PHE A 716 18.41 25.23 -18.34
N HIS A 717 17.86 26.10 -17.49
CA HIS A 717 17.40 27.45 -17.86
C HIS A 717 18.54 28.45 -18.19
N VAL A 718 19.79 28.02 -18.04
CA VAL A 718 21.00 28.84 -18.17
C VAL A 718 21.68 28.55 -19.52
N GLN A 719 22.38 29.54 -20.08
CA GLN A 719 23.13 29.38 -21.32
C GLN A 719 24.31 28.39 -21.16
N PRO A 720 24.69 27.64 -22.22
CA PRO A 720 25.77 26.64 -22.14
C PRO A 720 27.10 27.19 -21.65
N THR A 721 27.46 28.40 -22.08
CA THR A 721 28.73 29.06 -21.70
C THR A 721 28.80 29.37 -20.21
N ILE A 722 27.70 29.86 -19.63
CA ILE A 722 27.60 30.13 -18.19
C ILE A 722 27.65 28.82 -17.40
N LEU A 723 26.96 27.78 -17.89
CA LEU A 723 26.95 26.47 -17.25
C LEU A 723 28.37 25.86 -17.18
N GLN A 724 29.14 25.98 -18.27
CA GLN A 724 30.53 25.51 -18.36
C GLN A 724 31.51 26.31 -17.49
N GLN A 725 31.28 27.61 -17.32
CA GLN A 725 32.13 28.48 -16.50
C GLN A 725 31.83 28.37 -14.99
N CYS A 726 30.68 27.76 -14.62
CA CYS A 726 30.28 27.61 -13.24
C CYS A 726 31.13 26.53 -12.53
N GLN A 727 31.95 26.97 -11.58
CA GLN A 727 32.82 26.09 -10.79
C GLN A 727 32.02 25.09 -9.96
N GLN A 728 30.95 25.54 -9.29
CA GLN A 728 30.07 24.66 -8.51
C GLN A 728 29.45 23.56 -9.39
N PHE A 729 28.99 23.92 -10.59
CA PHE A 729 28.40 22.95 -11.52
C PHE A 729 29.44 21.93 -12.01
N THR A 730 30.67 22.38 -12.25
CA THR A 730 31.79 21.49 -12.61
C THR A 730 32.08 20.49 -11.49
N ILE A 731 32.03 20.91 -10.22
CA ILE A 731 32.16 20.01 -9.06
C ILE A 731 31.03 18.98 -9.03
N CYS A 732 29.78 19.38 -9.30
CA CYS A 732 28.64 18.46 -9.38
C CYS A 732 28.84 17.40 -10.48
N LEU A 733 29.35 17.80 -11.65
CA LEU A 733 29.68 16.87 -12.74
C LEU A 733 30.82 15.91 -12.37
N GLN A 734 31.85 16.40 -11.70
CA GLN A 734 32.96 15.56 -11.23
C GLN A 734 32.50 14.52 -10.21
N LYS A 735 31.65 14.92 -9.24
CA LYS A 735 31.05 13.99 -8.28
C LYS A 735 30.25 12.89 -8.98
N LEU A 736 29.40 13.27 -9.95
CA LEU A 736 28.65 12.30 -10.74
C LEU A 736 29.61 11.34 -11.47
N SER A 737 30.62 11.86 -12.16
CA SER A 737 31.62 11.04 -12.86
C SER A 737 32.32 10.05 -11.93
N VAL A 738 32.77 10.48 -10.75
CA VAL A 738 33.38 9.61 -9.74
C VAL A 738 32.41 8.50 -9.29
N GLN A 739 31.15 8.84 -9.01
CA GLN A 739 30.13 7.86 -8.65
C GLN A 739 29.87 6.84 -9.78
N LEU A 740 29.79 7.28 -11.02
CA LEU A 740 29.63 6.39 -12.17
C LEU A 740 30.85 5.49 -12.37
N ASN A 741 32.04 6.00 -12.10
CA ASN A 741 33.28 5.25 -12.18
C ASN A 741 33.45 4.21 -11.06
N SER A 742 32.74 4.36 -9.94
CA SER A 742 32.77 3.44 -8.79
C SER A 742 31.86 2.21 -8.92
N PHE A 743 31.26 1.98 -10.09
CA PHE A 743 30.45 0.80 -10.32
C PHE A 743 31.28 -0.49 -10.22
N SER A 744 30.90 -1.41 -9.34
CA SER A 744 31.71 -2.61 -9.03
C SER A 744 31.89 -3.55 -10.23
N ASN A 745 30.90 -3.63 -11.11
CA ASN A 745 30.92 -4.51 -12.28
C ASN A 745 31.43 -3.80 -13.53
N ARG A 746 32.17 -2.70 -13.39
CA ARG A 746 32.64 -1.91 -14.53
C ARG A 746 33.70 -2.66 -15.33
N THR A 747 33.50 -2.74 -16.63
CA THR A 747 34.41 -3.35 -17.60
C THR A 747 35.12 -2.28 -18.46
N GLN A 748 36.13 -2.68 -19.24
CA GLN A 748 36.85 -1.78 -20.16
C GLN A 748 35.98 -1.32 -21.35
N SER A 749 34.95 -2.09 -21.69
CA SER A 749 33.99 -1.77 -22.75
C SER A 749 33.01 -0.65 -22.35
N MET A 750 32.81 -0.41 -21.04
CA MET A 750 31.88 0.61 -20.53
C MET A 750 32.45 2.04 -20.63
N LYS A 751 31.94 2.83 -21.58
CA LYS A 751 32.37 4.21 -21.85
C LYS A 751 31.30 5.24 -21.49
N PHE A 752 31.71 6.35 -20.87
CA PHE A 752 30.84 7.46 -20.45
C PHE A 752 31.34 8.76 -21.05
N ASP A 753 30.48 9.41 -21.82
CA ASP A 753 30.71 10.70 -22.45
C ASP A 753 29.68 11.73 -21.98
N LEU A 754 30.14 12.97 -21.81
CA LEU A 754 29.30 14.08 -21.39
C LEU A 754 29.43 15.24 -22.37
N LYS A 755 28.30 15.80 -22.80
CA LYS A 755 28.24 16.97 -23.67
C LYS A 755 27.34 18.05 -23.10
N ILE A 756 27.76 19.30 -23.23
CA ILE A 756 26.96 20.49 -22.90
C ILE A 756 26.75 21.28 -24.19
N MET A 757 25.49 21.56 -24.55
CA MET A 757 25.15 22.23 -25.82
C MET A 757 23.92 23.14 -25.67
N SER A 758 23.70 24.01 -26.66
CA SER A 758 22.46 24.79 -26.77
C SER A 758 21.30 23.88 -27.18
N ILE A 759 20.07 24.31 -26.89
CA ILE A 759 18.86 23.58 -27.29
C ILE A 759 18.75 23.45 -28.81
N ASP A 760 19.12 24.48 -29.56
CA ASP A 760 19.04 24.44 -31.02
C ASP A 760 19.99 23.39 -31.61
N ASN A 761 21.22 23.32 -31.09
CA ASN A 761 22.17 22.28 -31.49
C ASN A 761 21.67 20.88 -31.13
N TRP A 762 21.10 20.72 -29.93
CA TRP A 762 20.52 19.44 -29.51
C TRP A 762 19.35 19.01 -30.41
N LYS A 763 18.45 19.93 -30.76
CA LYS A 763 17.33 19.66 -31.69
C LYS A 763 17.84 19.25 -33.07
N LEU A 764 18.87 19.91 -33.58
CA LEU A 764 19.51 19.55 -34.85
C LEU A 764 20.15 18.15 -34.80
N GLU A 765 20.76 17.78 -33.67
CA GLU A 765 21.29 16.41 -33.49
C GLU A 765 20.17 15.36 -33.44
N GLN A 766 19.06 15.66 -32.75
CA GLN A 766 17.91 14.76 -32.68
C GLN A 766 17.26 14.53 -34.06
N MET A 767 17.09 15.57 -34.88
CA MET A 767 16.56 15.45 -36.25
C MET A 767 17.43 14.58 -37.15
N LYS A 768 18.75 14.74 -37.08
CA LYS A 768 19.70 13.89 -37.84
C LYS A 768 19.64 12.41 -37.44
N HIS A 769 19.10 12.11 -36.26
CA HIS A 769 18.92 10.76 -35.75
C HIS A 769 17.55 10.16 -36.05
N SER A 770 16.51 10.96 -36.32
CA SER A 770 15.18 10.47 -36.70
C SER A 770 15.04 10.16 -38.20
N ASP A 771 15.88 10.75 -39.06
CA ASP A 771 15.90 10.51 -40.52
C ASP A 771 16.75 9.29 -40.94
N ARG A 772 17.23 8.48 -39.99
CA ARG A 772 17.97 7.23 -40.20
C ARG A 772 17.34 6.11 -39.38
#